data_AF-A0A8W8KLF2-F1
#
_entry.id   AF-A0A8W8KLF2-F1
#
_cell.length_a   1.000
_cell.length_b   1.000
_cell.length_c   1.000
_cell.angle_alpha   90.00
_cell.angle_beta   90.00
_cell.angle_gamma   90.00
#
_symmetry.space_group_name_H-M   'P 1'
#
loop_
_entity.id
_entity.type
_entity.pdbx_description
1 polymer ?
#
loop_
_entity_poly.entity_id
_entity_poly.type
_entity_poly.pdbx_seq_one_letter_code
_entity_poly.pdbx_strand_id
1 'polypeptide(L)'
;MYQSRGLGVMTGLFFLFVASSAYSNSYTKLVLNTNIELSINPERFSQRQGYGPHSPNKHGYSSVVSGEPSPHFRRRSRLPDPDQEVLLKIPATFNCRCYNDDPVQGRIHYQSRRGWLQSKNRRREAEEVEEEEDDDEDCDFARRLSCDYTSKFRTINGSCNNLAHPYWGMAETPLIRFLCSVYEDGMGAPRSRGKFRPLPEPREIRLKVHDKSRPRHELKRFTHYLMFFGQMLSHDLQENVKSETPDGEDLDCCGIHRSDPNCIMRLRIRGNDPFYGPFGVRCLNFSRSEASPDLNCNFKVRQTITEYTMYIDGSSFYGSNEKDYPDLRTFIGGLLTTQDHPHGEGELMPPTDEPEDGCRETTFKCFHSGDGRVNQQAPLIAQHTLWLREHNRLARKLAELYPNWDDERLFQEARKIVGAMFQHITYTEYLPLILGDDIMDQFQLRPLPKGSFFEGYDACINPTIRQGFFAAAFRFGHSMINDFVGFQPASGDYHRDRLRDIFNIPDHLYQREGIEQTIRGLYLERSQSVDRLKSEEVLNHLFEIGPGTGSDLISININRGRDHAIPPYMSYRKMCNLYTTNKFSGLVDHTQDVRELLAETYDHVNDIDLFTGAVSETPLDGALVGPTLACIIGLQFKALKVGDRFYYENNEPYAGFRLSQIDQIKNTTLAQVICRNMNIGKIQKNVFIHGLPEVDCADIQNDIDLTHWADPTP
;
A
#
# COMPACT_ATOMS: atom_id res chain seq x y z
N MET A 1 -23.96 45.46 -23.40
CA MET A 1 -23.20 46.45 -24.19
C MET A 1 -21.73 46.17 -23.88
N TYR A 2 -20.89 45.65 -24.75
CA TYR A 2 -20.79 45.76 -26.21
C TYR A 2 -20.32 44.41 -26.79
N GLN A 3 -20.98 43.98 -27.87
CA GLN A 3 -20.49 43.00 -28.82
C GLN A 3 -19.64 43.71 -29.90
N SER A 4 -18.65 43.01 -30.44
CA SER A 4 -18.13 43.18 -31.81
C SER A 4 -17.44 41.86 -32.20
N ARG A 5 -18.05 40.96 -32.98
CA ARG A 5 -18.24 40.94 -34.46
C ARG A 5 -16.95 40.93 -35.29
N GLY A 6 -16.84 39.89 -36.12
CA GLY A 6 -16.25 39.93 -37.48
C GLY A 6 -15.31 38.75 -37.75
N LEU A 7 -15.73 37.69 -38.46
CA LEU A 7 -15.90 37.53 -39.93
C LEU A 7 -14.65 36.93 -40.61
N GLY A 8 -14.85 35.88 -41.42
CA GLY A 8 -13.93 35.48 -42.50
C GLY A 8 -13.76 33.96 -42.65
N VAL A 9 -14.63 33.17 -43.31
CA VAL A 9 -14.92 33.06 -44.75
C VAL A 9 -14.01 32.05 -45.50
N MET A 10 -14.67 31.13 -46.23
CA MET A 10 -14.24 30.34 -47.41
C MET A 10 -13.27 29.15 -47.17
N THR A 11 -13.40 27.95 -47.77
CA THR A 11 -14.29 27.35 -48.78
C THR A 11 -13.88 25.90 -49.01
N GLY A 12 -14.87 25.03 -49.25
CA GLY A 12 -14.83 23.98 -50.28
C GLY A 12 -14.30 22.60 -49.88
N LEU A 13 -14.76 21.47 -50.43
CA LEU A 13 -15.90 21.10 -51.29
C LEU A 13 -15.81 19.57 -51.48
N PHE A 14 -16.96 18.91 -51.56
CA PHE A 14 -17.30 17.72 -52.37
C PHE A 14 -17.14 16.25 -51.89
N PHE A 15 -18.28 15.55 -52.05
CA PHE A 15 -18.64 14.13 -52.25
C PHE A 15 -19.15 13.34 -51.02
N LEU A 16 -20.45 13.06 -50.79
CA LEU A 16 -21.60 12.47 -51.54
C LEU A 16 -21.63 10.93 -51.67
N PHE A 17 -22.68 10.35 -51.03
CA PHE A 17 -23.42 9.10 -51.30
C PHE A 17 -22.71 7.74 -51.07
N VAL A 18 -23.33 6.61 -50.68
CA VAL A 18 -24.59 6.18 -50.00
C VAL A 18 -24.62 4.63 -50.13
N ALA A 19 -25.30 3.96 -49.19
CA ALA A 19 -25.99 2.65 -49.32
C ALA A 19 -25.22 1.31 -49.27
N SER A 20 -25.48 0.61 -48.15
CA SER A 20 -26.38 -0.56 -48.03
C SER A 20 -25.88 -2.01 -48.20
N SER A 21 -26.47 -2.81 -47.30
CA SER A 21 -26.80 -4.26 -47.32
C SER A 21 -25.67 -5.24 -47.01
N ALA A 22 -25.66 -5.88 -45.83
CA ALA A 22 -26.53 -6.96 -45.32
C ALA A 22 -26.22 -8.33 -45.96
N TYR A 23 -25.77 -9.31 -45.15
CA TYR A 23 -26.30 -10.69 -45.18
C TYR A 23 -25.85 -11.46 -43.92
N SER A 24 -26.76 -12.32 -43.46
CA SER A 24 -26.75 -13.15 -42.26
C SER A 24 -25.87 -14.40 -42.35
N ASN A 25 -25.45 -14.95 -41.21
CA ASN A 25 -26.04 -16.18 -40.66
C ASN A 25 -25.33 -16.71 -39.42
N SER A 26 -26.17 -17.12 -38.47
CA SER A 26 -25.95 -17.84 -37.23
C SER A 26 -25.30 -19.21 -37.43
N TYR A 27 -24.46 -19.65 -36.49
CA TYR A 27 -24.41 -21.05 -36.05
C TYR A 27 -24.00 -21.15 -34.57
N THR A 28 -24.97 -21.57 -33.76
CA THR A 28 -24.80 -22.11 -32.40
C THR A 28 -24.29 -23.54 -32.50
N LYS A 29 -23.28 -23.93 -31.70
CA LYS A 29 -23.11 -25.33 -31.28
C LYS A 29 -22.38 -25.45 -29.94
N LEU A 30 -23.09 -26.08 -29.01
CA LEU A 30 -22.62 -26.72 -27.78
C LEU A 30 -21.32 -27.51 -27.99
N VAL A 31 -20.40 -27.44 -27.03
CA VAL A 31 -19.50 -28.55 -26.69
C VAL A 31 -19.41 -28.69 -25.17
N LEU A 32 -19.57 -29.94 -24.73
CA LEU A 32 -19.63 -30.44 -23.37
C LEU A 32 -18.29 -30.34 -22.63
N ASN A 33 -18.32 -29.89 -21.38
CA ASN A 33 -17.25 -30.12 -20.41
C ASN A 33 -17.24 -31.59 -20.01
N THR A 34 -16.16 -32.30 -20.37
CA THR A 34 -15.84 -33.63 -19.85
C THR A 34 -14.80 -33.47 -18.75
N ASN A 35 -15.16 -33.92 -17.54
CA ASN A 35 -14.24 -34.10 -16.42
C ASN A 35 -13.32 -35.28 -16.72
N ILE A 36 -12.00 -35.06 -16.68
CA ILE A 36 -11.01 -36.14 -16.62
C ILE A 36 -10.25 -35.98 -15.30
N GLU A 37 -10.56 -36.87 -14.36
CA GLU A 37 -9.73 -37.15 -13.18
C GLU A 37 -8.51 -37.97 -13.63
N LEU A 38 -7.31 -37.50 -13.28
CA LEU A 38 -6.10 -38.30 -13.34
C LEU A 38 -5.59 -38.50 -11.91
N SER A 39 -5.83 -39.70 -11.38
CA SER A 39 -5.21 -40.22 -10.17
C SER A 39 -3.79 -40.67 -10.47
N ILE A 40 -2.80 -40.16 -9.74
CA ILE A 40 -1.47 -40.77 -9.69
C ILE A 40 -1.19 -41.17 -8.25
N ASN A 41 -0.95 -42.47 -8.10
CA ASN A 41 -0.70 -43.22 -6.87
C ASN A 41 0.81 -43.20 -6.57
N PRO A 42 1.29 -42.91 -5.34
CA PRO A 42 2.70 -43.05 -5.02
C PRO A 42 2.94 -44.32 -4.20
N GLU A 43 3.70 -45.27 -4.73
CA GLU A 43 4.35 -46.30 -3.92
C GLU A 43 5.82 -46.51 -4.34
N ARG A 44 6.68 -46.48 -3.31
CA ARG A 44 8.03 -47.06 -3.18
C ARG A 44 9.19 -46.35 -3.87
N PHE A 45 10.14 -45.89 -3.05
CA PHE A 45 11.49 -46.46 -3.07
C PHE A 45 12.15 -46.38 -1.67
N SER A 46 12.83 -47.46 -1.32
CA SER A 46 13.41 -47.77 -0.03
C SER A 46 14.92 -47.49 0.03
N GLN A 47 15.38 -47.16 1.24
CA GLN A 47 16.64 -47.58 1.87
C GLN A 47 18.00 -47.19 1.26
N ARG A 48 18.82 -46.51 2.08
CA ARG A 48 20.19 -46.90 2.48
C ARG A 48 20.60 -46.08 3.72
N GLN A 49 20.72 -46.73 4.88
CA GLN A 49 21.95 -47.21 5.53
C GLN A 49 22.65 -46.16 6.40
N GLY A 50 22.53 -46.35 7.72
CA GLY A 50 23.46 -45.88 8.74
C GLY A 50 23.72 -47.01 9.73
N TYR A 51 24.97 -47.49 9.79
CA TYR A 51 25.48 -48.46 10.76
C TYR A 51 26.21 -47.72 11.89
N GLY A 52 26.04 -48.18 13.13
CA GLY A 52 26.83 -47.72 14.29
C GLY A 52 26.23 -48.17 15.62
N PRO A 53 26.82 -49.15 16.34
CA PRO A 53 26.14 -49.95 17.37
C PRO A 53 26.48 -49.53 18.81
N HIS A 54 25.59 -49.82 19.78
CA HIS A 54 25.87 -50.73 20.90
C HIS A 54 24.77 -50.75 21.98
N SER A 55 24.17 -51.95 22.13
CA SER A 55 23.87 -52.70 23.36
C SER A 55 23.06 -52.12 24.54
N PRO A 56 22.40 -53.01 25.30
CA PRO A 56 21.06 -52.75 25.84
C PRO A 56 21.02 -52.81 27.37
N ASN A 57 19.88 -52.49 27.96
CA ASN A 57 19.38 -53.31 29.07
C ASN A 57 17.87 -53.29 29.22
N LYS A 58 17.38 -54.48 29.56
CA LYS A 58 16.01 -54.94 29.70
C LYS A 58 15.47 -54.67 31.12
N HIS A 59 14.17 -54.99 31.25
CA HIS A 59 13.33 -55.20 32.44
C HIS A 59 12.47 -53.99 32.81
N GLY A 60 11.14 -54.08 32.91
CA GLY A 60 10.22 -55.22 32.96
C GLY A 60 9.32 -55.12 34.20
N TYR A 61 8.05 -55.52 34.04
CA TYR A 61 6.96 -55.66 35.02
C TYR A 61 6.17 -54.38 35.35
N SER A 62 4.86 -54.23 35.10
CA SER A 62 3.64 -55.07 35.14
C SER A 62 2.91 -55.11 36.50
N SER A 63 1.57 -55.12 36.39
CA SER A 63 0.48 -55.35 37.37
C SER A 63 0.03 -54.14 38.21
N VAL A 64 -1.16 -53.55 37.98
CA VAL A 64 -2.57 -54.02 38.09
C VAL A 64 -3.04 -54.12 39.54
N VAL A 65 -3.91 -53.21 39.98
CA VAL A 65 -5.09 -53.51 40.85
C VAL A 65 -6.21 -52.49 40.57
N SER A 66 -7.42 -53.04 40.47
CA SER A 66 -8.76 -52.51 40.22
C SER A 66 -9.38 -51.65 41.33
N GLY A 67 -10.30 -50.75 40.94
CA GLY A 67 -11.34 -50.19 41.82
C GLY A 67 -12.22 -49.16 41.11
N GLU A 68 -13.44 -49.52 40.71
CA GLU A 68 -14.50 -48.58 40.30
C GLU A 68 -15.11 -47.85 41.53
N PRO A 69 -15.61 -46.61 41.39
CA PRO A 69 -17.04 -46.41 41.08
C PRO A 69 -17.40 -45.14 40.24
N SER A 70 -18.40 -45.29 39.36
CA SER A 70 -19.46 -44.35 38.89
C SER A 70 -19.21 -42.85 38.53
N PRO A 71 -20.05 -42.26 37.66
CA PRO A 71 -19.62 -41.25 36.70
C PRO A 71 -19.82 -39.81 37.18
N HIS A 72 -18.72 -39.09 37.39
CA HIS A 72 -18.73 -37.62 37.36
C HIS A 72 -18.38 -37.14 35.95
N PHE A 73 -19.37 -36.54 35.28
CA PHE A 73 -19.24 -35.79 34.03
C PHE A 73 -18.26 -34.61 34.23
N ARG A 74 -16.96 -34.85 34.02
CA ARG A 74 -15.98 -33.78 33.81
C ARG A 74 -15.93 -33.46 32.32
N ARG A 75 -16.60 -32.38 31.90
CA ARG A 75 -16.29 -31.71 30.64
C ARG A 75 -14.84 -31.18 30.72
N ARG A 76 -13.88 -31.95 30.20
CA ARG A 76 -12.57 -31.40 29.84
C ARG A 76 -12.78 -30.46 28.65
N SER A 77 -12.72 -29.16 28.91
CA SER A 77 -12.36 -28.18 27.89
C SER A 77 -10.94 -28.51 27.43
N ARG A 78 -10.81 -29.15 26.27
CA ARG A 78 -9.52 -29.22 25.58
C ARG A 78 -9.26 -27.81 25.05
N LEU A 79 -8.38 -27.07 25.72
CA LEU A 79 -7.61 -26.03 25.06
C LEU A 79 -6.77 -26.72 23.95
N PRO A 80 -6.56 -26.10 22.79
CA PRO A 80 -5.66 -26.63 21.77
C PRO A 80 -4.24 -26.76 22.33
N ASP A 81 -3.52 -27.75 21.81
CA ASP A 81 -2.10 -28.00 22.09
C ASP A 81 -1.26 -26.79 21.63
N PRO A 82 -0.43 -26.17 22.49
CA PRO A 82 0.39 -25.02 22.12
C PRO A 82 1.44 -25.33 21.02
N ASP A 83 1.68 -26.60 20.70
CA ASP A 83 2.70 -27.04 19.73
C ASP A 83 2.15 -27.30 18.31
N GLN A 84 0.92 -26.89 17.97
CA GLN A 84 0.45 -26.92 16.58
C GLN A 84 1.04 -25.74 15.78
N GLU A 85 2.06 -26.00 14.97
CA GLU A 85 2.48 -25.13 13.86
C GLU A 85 1.24 -24.71 13.06
N VAL A 86 0.90 -23.42 13.13
CA VAL A 86 -0.21 -22.82 12.38
C VAL A 86 0.28 -22.55 10.96
N LEU A 87 0.41 -23.61 10.15
CA LEU A 87 0.55 -23.44 8.72
C LEU A 87 -0.79 -22.94 8.17
N LEU A 88 -0.84 -21.65 7.80
CA LEU A 88 -1.99 -21.04 7.13
C LEU A 88 -2.22 -21.78 5.80
N LYS A 89 -3.29 -22.58 5.70
CA LYS A 89 -3.64 -23.24 4.44
C LYS A 89 -4.16 -22.20 3.45
N ILE A 90 -3.38 -21.92 2.42
CA ILE A 90 -3.68 -20.94 1.37
C ILE A 90 -4.84 -21.46 0.50
N PRO A 91 -5.97 -20.76 0.42
CA PRO A 91 -7.00 -21.09 -0.57
C PRO A 91 -6.50 -20.64 -1.95
N ALA A 92 -6.51 -21.57 -2.92
CA ALA A 92 -6.29 -21.24 -4.31
C ALA A 92 -7.43 -20.31 -4.77
N THR A 93 -7.08 -19.10 -5.20
CA THR A 93 -7.92 -18.15 -5.94
C THR A 93 -9.31 -17.81 -5.34
N PHE A 94 -9.40 -16.68 -4.64
CA PHE A 94 -10.69 -16.06 -4.33
C PHE A 94 -11.07 -15.03 -5.40
N ASN A 95 -11.83 -15.45 -6.41
CA ASN A 95 -12.81 -14.57 -7.02
C ASN A 95 -14.10 -14.71 -6.21
N CYS A 96 -14.30 -13.84 -5.22
CA CYS A 96 -15.60 -13.76 -4.55
C CYS A 96 -16.64 -13.27 -5.57
N ARG A 97 -17.47 -14.17 -6.08
CA ARG A 97 -18.75 -13.82 -6.72
C ARG A 97 -19.71 -13.40 -5.61
N CYS A 98 -19.73 -12.11 -5.26
CA CYS A 98 -20.71 -11.56 -4.33
C CYS A 98 -22.06 -11.42 -5.04
N TYR A 99 -22.88 -12.47 -5.02
CA TYR A 99 -24.28 -12.40 -5.41
C TYR A 99 -25.12 -12.23 -4.13
N ASN A 100 -25.57 -11.01 -3.86
CA ASN A 100 -26.80 -10.80 -3.11
C ASN A 100 -27.88 -10.48 -4.16
N ASP A 101 -28.69 -11.49 -4.49
CA ASP A 101 -29.76 -11.44 -5.50
C ASP A 101 -31.10 -10.89 -4.96
N ASP A 102 -31.10 -10.07 -3.90
CA ASP A 102 -32.30 -9.33 -3.52
C ASP A 102 -32.26 -7.93 -4.16
N PRO A 103 -33.21 -7.58 -5.05
CA PRO A 103 -33.24 -6.28 -5.71
C PRO A 103 -33.67 -5.21 -4.70
N VAL A 104 -32.71 -4.63 -3.99
CA VAL A 104 -32.92 -3.33 -3.35
C VAL A 104 -32.87 -2.28 -4.45
N GLN A 105 -34.01 -1.65 -4.73
CA GLN A 105 -34.09 -0.53 -5.66
C GLN A 105 -33.42 0.70 -5.03
N GLY A 106 -32.17 0.96 -5.39
CA GLY A 106 -31.44 2.17 -5.03
C GLY A 106 -30.38 2.47 -6.10
N ARG A 107 -30.22 3.75 -6.46
CA ARG A 107 -29.08 4.21 -7.25
C ARG A 107 -28.10 4.89 -6.30
N ILE A 108 -26.85 4.45 -6.31
CA ILE A 108 -25.75 5.20 -5.69
C ILE A 108 -25.40 6.32 -6.69
N HIS A 109 -25.25 7.56 -6.22
CA HIS A 109 -24.77 8.66 -7.06
C HIS A 109 -23.24 8.56 -7.18
N TYR A 110 -22.74 8.60 -8.41
CA TYR A 110 -21.32 8.60 -8.74
C TYR A 110 -21.00 9.91 -9.46
N GLN A 111 -19.81 10.45 -9.21
CA GLN A 111 -19.24 11.45 -10.10
C GLN A 111 -18.54 10.70 -11.24
N SER A 112 -18.86 11.00 -12.50
CA SER A 112 -18.14 10.44 -13.66
C SER A 112 -16.72 11.02 -13.76
N ARG A 113 -15.77 10.39 -14.48
CA ARG A 113 -14.48 11.03 -14.81
C ARG A 113 -14.68 12.41 -15.39
N ARG A 114 -15.75 12.66 -16.17
CA ARG A 114 -16.05 14.00 -16.70
C ARG A 114 -16.29 15.00 -15.56
N GLY A 115 -17.01 14.62 -14.51
CA GLY A 115 -17.20 15.47 -13.31
C GLY A 115 -15.92 15.69 -12.49
N TRP A 116 -15.13 14.63 -12.29
CA TRP A 116 -13.88 14.68 -11.53
C TRP A 116 -12.71 15.36 -12.28
N LEU A 117 -12.59 15.13 -13.60
CA LEU A 117 -11.65 15.86 -14.46
C LEU A 117 -12.11 17.30 -14.66
N GLN A 118 -13.41 17.61 -14.74
CA GLN A 118 -13.88 19.01 -14.80
C GLN A 118 -13.61 19.78 -13.50
N SER A 119 -13.70 19.14 -12.32
CA SER A 119 -13.37 19.79 -11.05
C SER A 119 -11.86 20.07 -10.94
N LYS A 120 -10.99 19.12 -11.35
CA LYS A 120 -9.53 19.37 -11.47
C LYS A 120 -9.17 20.37 -12.58
N ASN A 121 -9.80 20.30 -13.76
CA ASN A 121 -9.50 21.16 -14.90
C ASN A 121 -9.90 22.63 -14.67
N ARG A 122 -10.92 22.92 -13.86
CA ARG A 122 -11.28 24.32 -13.52
C ARG A 122 -10.18 25.07 -12.76
N ARG A 123 -9.17 24.37 -12.22
CA ARG A 123 -8.02 25.00 -11.57
C ARG A 123 -6.86 25.33 -12.52
N ARG A 124 -6.81 24.79 -13.74
CA ARG A 124 -5.61 24.94 -14.60
C ARG A 124 -5.81 25.60 -15.97
N GLU A 125 -6.97 25.57 -16.61
CA GLU A 125 -7.11 26.23 -17.93
C GLU A 125 -8.49 26.90 -18.11
N ALA A 126 -8.46 28.23 -18.21
CA ALA A 126 -9.43 28.98 -18.98
C ALA A 126 -8.91 29.03 -20.42
N GLU A 127 -9.71 28.48 -21.35
CA GLU A 127 -9.56 28.45 -22.83
C GLU A 127 -9.30 27.04 -23.41
N GLU A 128 -10.41 26.39 -23.77
CA GLU A 128 -10.69 25.74 -25.08
C GLU A 128 -11.80 24.70 -24.86
N VAL A 129 -13.04 25.09 -25.23
CA VAL A 129 -14.20 24.21 -25.25
C VAL A 129 -14.27 23.60 -26.64
N GLU A 130 -13.75 22.38 -26.81
CA GLU A 130 -14.18 21.52 -27.91
C GLU A 130 -15.50 20.86 -27.51
N GLU A 131 -16.52 21.05 -28.36
CA GLU A 131 -17.82 20.39 -28.28
C GLU A 131 -17.63 18.89 -28.60
N GLU A 132 -17.54 18.03 -27.58
CA GLU A 132 -17.57 16.57 -27.75
C GLU A 132 -18.93 15.98 -27.32
N GLU A 133 -19.57 15.33 -28.30
CA GLU A 133 -20.89 14.70 -28.29
C GLU A 133 -21.24 13.94 -26.99
N ASP A 134 -22.49 14.12 -26.56
CA ASP A 134 -23.14 13.39 -25.47
C ASP A 134 -23.40 11.93 -25.87
N ASP A 135 -22.47 11.03 -25.52
CA ASP A 135 -22.75 9.60 -25.43
C ASP A 135 -23.06 9.23 -23.96
N ASP A 136 -24.34 8.93 -23.70
CA ASP A 136 -24.92 8.41 -22.46
C ASP A 136 -24.40 6.99 -22.10
N GLU A 137 -23.09 6.79 -21.90
CA GLU A 137 -22.55 5.59 -21.23
C GLU A 137 -21.71 6.00 -20.01
N ASP A 138 -22.40 6.15 -18.87
CA ASP A 138 -21.97 6.73 -17.60
C ASP A 138 -20.95 5.86 -16.81
N CYS A 139 -19.98 5.21 -17.49
CA CYS A 139 -18.94 4.40 -16.85
C CYS A 139 -17.60 4.42 -17.61
N ASP A 140 -16.57 4.91 -16.94
CA ASP A 140 -15.23 5.12 -17.51
C ASP A 140 -14.50 3.83 -17.94
N PHE A 141 -14.94 2.68 -17.42
CA PHE A 141 -14.32 1.37 -17.68
C PHE A 141 -14.98 0.60 -18.84
N ALA A 142 -16.05 1.14 -19.44
CA ALA A 142 -16.72 0.51 -20.58
C ALA A 142 -15.83 0.44 -21.84
N ARG A 143 -14.91 1.40 -21.99
CA ARG A 143 -13.96 1.45 -23.10
C ARG A 143 -12.96 0.30 -23.00
N ARG A 144 -12.76 -0.43 -24.10
CA ARG A 144 -11.63 -1.38 -24.21
C ARG A 144 -10.33 -0.64 -24.50
N LEU A 145 -9.31 -0.91 -23.69
CA LEU A 145 -7.94 -0.44 -23.95
C LEU A 145 -7.25 -1.37 -24.94
N SER A 146 -6.49 -0.78 -25.87
CA SER A 146 -5.60 -1.51 -26.77
C SER A 146 -4.20 -1.52 -26.18
N CYS A 147 -3.61 -2.70 -26.02
CA CYS A 147 -2.29 -2.86 -25.42
C CYS A 147 -1.27 -3.33 -26.45
N ASP A 148 -0.12 -2.65 -26.51
CA ASP A 148 1.05 -3.15 -27.22
C ASP A 148 1.76 -4.20 -26.35
N TYR A 149 1.58 -5.47 -26.72
CA TYR A 149 2.22 -6.59 -26.04
C TYR A 149 3.74 -6.62 -26.20
N THR A 150 4.28 -5.90 -27.20
CA THR A 150 5.72 -5.80 -27.45
C THR A 150 6.39 -4.65 -26.69
N SER A 151 5.60 -3.82 -25.99
CA SER A 151 6.15 -2.74 -25.18
C SER A 151 7.03 -3.28 -24.05
N LYS A 152 8.27 -2.78 -24.02
CA LYS A 152 9.31 -3.12 -23.06
C LYS A 152 9.11 -2.46 -21.69
N PHE A 153 8.32 -1.39 -21.63
CA PHE A 153 8.19 -0.51 -20.47
C PHE A 153 6.75 -0.43 -19.97
N ARG A 154 6.62 -0.16 -18.67
CA ARG A 154 5.32 0.08 -18.03
C ARG A 154 4.74 1.39 -18.54
N THR A 155 3.42 1.44 -18.71
CA THR A 155 2.70 2.72 -18.81
C THR A 155 2.83 3.50 -17.49
N ILE A 156 2.54 4.81 -17.50
CA ILE A 156 2.61 5.62 -16.28
C ILE A 156 1.47 5.29 -15.32
N ASN A 157 0.27 5.09 -15.84
CA ASN A 157 -0.90 4.74 -15.05
C ASN A 157 -1.03 3.24 -14.71
N GLY A 158 -0.05 2.40 -15.08
CA GLY A 158 -0.06 0.95 -14.81
C GLY A 158 -1.01 0.13 -15.69
N SER A 159 -1.71 0.74 -16.64
CA SER A 159 -2.53 0.03 -17.63
C SER A 159 -1.69 -0.92 -18.49
N CYS A 160 -2.33 -1.94 -19.09
CA CYS A 160 -1.66 -2.89 -20.00
C CYS A 160 -0.52 -3.70 -19.37
N ASN A 161 -0.42 -3.74 -18.03
CA ASN A 161 0.38 -4.75 -17.34
C ASN A 161 -0.17 -6.14 -17.67
N ASN A 162 -1.46 -6.36 -17.40
CA ASN A 162 -2.19 -7.53 -17.83
C ASN A 162 -2.82 -7.28 -19.21
N LEU A 163 -2.41 -8.05 -20.21
CA LEU A 163 -2.86 -7.87 -21.60
C LEU A 163 -4.32 -8.32 -21.83
N ALA A 164 -4.83 -9.25 -21.01
CA ALA A 164 -6.22 -9.71 -21.10
C ALA A 164 -7.17 -8.81 -20.28
N HIS A 165 -6.66 -8.18 -19.23
CA HIS A 165 -7.40 -7.30 -18.33
C HIS A 165 -6.65 -5.98 -18.11
N PRO A 166 -6.63 -5.06 -19.10
CA PRO A 166 -5.77 -3.88 -19.10
C PRO A 166 -5.95 -2.91 -17.92
N TYR A 167 -7.12 -2.92 -17.26
CA TYR A 167 -7.43 -2.09 -16.10
C TYR A 167 -6.94 -2.67 -14.77
N TRP A 168 -6.47 -3.93 -14.73
CA TRP A 168 -5.98 -4.50 -13.47
C TRP A 168 -4.73 -3.77 -13.01
N GLY A 169 -4.77 -3.33 -11.76
CA GLY A 169 -3.75 -2.54 -11.10
C GLY A 169 -3.51 -1.13 -11.65
N MET A 170 -4.36 -0.65 -12.58
CA MET A 170 -4.26 0.69 -13.15
C MET A 170 -4.66 1.75 -12.12
N ALA A 171 -4.00 2.91 -12.14
CA ALA A 171 -4.39 4.09 -11.39
C ALA A 171 -5.81 4.56 -11.74
N GLU A 172 -6.48 5.25 -10.81
CA GLU A 172 -7.87 5.71 -10.99
C GLU A 172 -8.86 4.57 -11.29
N THR A 173 -8.62 3.39 -10.73
CA THR A 173 -9.56 2.25 -10.83
C THR A 173 -10.02 1.75 -9.45
N PRO A 174 -11.18 1.08 -9.36
CA PRO A 174 -11.71 0.58 -8.10
C PRO A 174 -10.80 -0.49 -7.46
N LEU A 175 -10.64 -0.39 -6.14
CA LEU A 175 -10.04 -1.44 -5.32
C LEU A 175 -10.89 -2.71 -5.36
N ILE A 176 -10.23 -3.88 -5.32
CA ILE A 176 -10.92 -5.18 -5.21
C ILE A 176 -11.04 -5.63 -3.76
N ARG A 177 -11.65 -6.79 -3.52
CA ARG A 177 -11.94 -7.28 -2.16
C ARG A 177 -11.46 -8.71 -1.94
N PHE A 178 -10.93 -8.97 -0.74
CA PHE A 178 -10.68 -10.34 -0.26
C PHE A 178 -12.00 -11.09 0.00
N LEU A 179 -12.94 -10.37 0.63
CA LEU A 179 -14.22 -10.86 1.12
C LEU A 179 -15.31 -9.88 0.70
N CYS A 180 -16.55 -10.33 0.55
CA CYS A 180 -17.67 -9.46 0.24
C CYS A 180 -17.83 -8.32 1.26
N SER A 181 -18.27 -7.15 0.80
CA SER A 181 -18.50 -5.98 1.65
C SER A 181 -19.60 -6.24 2.69
N VAL A 182 -19.54 -5.51 3.80
CA VAL A 182 -20.54 -5.56 4.88
C VAL A 182 -21.10 -4.17 5.13
N TYR A 183 -21.78 -3.61 4.12
CA TYR A 183 -22.61 -2.41 4.30
C TYR A 183 -23.89 -2.79 5.05
N GLU A 184 -24.42 -1.87 5.86
CA GLU A 184 -25.63 -2.09 6.67
C GLU A 184 -26.87 -2.32 5.81
N ASP A 185 -26.97 -1.63 4.68
CA ASP A 185 -28.03 -1.78 3.68
C ASP A 185 -27.66 -2.72 2.52
N GLY A 186 -26.50 -3.38 2.60
CA GLY A 186 -25.94 -4.20 1.53
C GLY A 186 -25.45 -3.43 0.29
N MET A 187 -25.57 -2.10 0.27
CA MET A 187 -25.24 -1.27 -0.90
C MET A 187 -24.09 -0.30 -0.60
N GLY A 188 -24.26 0.59 0.38
CA GLY A 188 -23.30 1.67 0.62
C GLY A 188 -23.38 2.35 1.98
N ALA A 189 -24.38 2.05 2.81
CA ALA A 189 -24.48 2.59 4.16
C ALA A 189 -23.43 1.94 5.08
N PRO A 190 -22.48 2.70 5.66
CA PRO A 190 -21.45 2.15 6.55
C PRO A 190 -22.06 1.37 7.71
N ARG A 191 -21.38 0.32 8.14
CA ARG A 191 -21.82 -0.50 9.27
C ARG A 191 -21.93 0.33 10.55
N SER A 192 -23.14 0.47 11.10
CA SER A 192 -23.36 1.13 12.41
C SER A 192 -23.81 0.20 13.53
N ARG A 193 -24.26 -1.03 13.20
CA ARG A 193 -24.77 -2.02 14.17
C ARG A 193 -23.79 -3.17 14.38
N GLY A 194 -23.56 -3.49 15.65
CA GLY A 194 -22.93 -4.73 16.07
C GLY A 194 -23.96 -5.84 16.25
N LYS A 195 -23.54 -6.96 16.83
CA LYS A 195 -24.39 -8.14 17.01
C LYS A 195 -25.58 -7.90 17.92
N PHE A 196 -25.41 -7.09 18.97
CA PHE A 196 -26.44 -6.87 19.99
C PHE A 196 -26.84 -5.40 20.17
N ARG A 197 -25.93 -4.45 19.93
CA ARG A 197 -26.16 -3.00 20.06
C ARG A 197 -25.43 -2.24 18.94
N PRO A 198 -25.60 -0.91 18.82
CA PRO A 198 -24.77 -0.10 17.93
C PRO A 198 -23.27 -0.30 18.21
N LEU A 199 -22.46 -0.23 17.16
CA LEU A 199 -21.01 -0.32 17.31
C LEU A 199 -20.48 0.85 18.15
N PRO A 200 -19.42 0.62 18.93
CA PRO A 200 -18.75 1.71 19.62
C PRO A 200 -18.21 2.71 18.60
N GLU A 201 -18.30 4.00 18.95
CA GLU A 201 -17.74 5.09 18.15
C GLU A 201 -16.21 4.92 18.03
N PRO A 202 -15.59 5.24 16.88
CA PRO A 202 -14.14 5.09 16.68
C PRO A 202 -13.30 5.77 17.76
N ARG A 203 -13.70 6.96 18.20
CA ARG A 203 -13.03 7.69 19.28
C ARG A 203 -13.10 6.93 20.61
N GLU A 204 -14.21 6.25 20.89
CA GLU A 204 -14.33 5.43 22.10
C GLU A 204 -13.41 4.21 22.05
N ILE A 205 -13.32 3.55 20.88
CA ILE A 205 -12.36 2.44 20.68
C ILE A 205 -10.93 2.95 20.85
N ARG A 206 -10.61 4.11 20.27
CA ARG A 206 -9.30 4.72 20.39
C ARG A 206 -8.94 5.00 21.85
N LEU A 207 -9.82 5.64 22.61
CA LEU A 207 -9.60 5.96 24.04
C LEU A 207 -9.50 4.72 24.95
N LYS A 208 -10.21 3.63 24.64
CA LYS A 208 -10.20 2.42 25.47
C LYS A 208 -9.09 1.45 25.09
N VAL A 209 -8.94 1.16 23.80
CA VAL A 209 -8.06 0.10 23.31
C VAL A 209 -6.70 0.63 22.91
N HIS A 210 -6.63 1.80 22.26
CA HIS A 210 -5.40 2.28 21.62
C HIS A 210 -4.62 3.31 22.44
N ASP A 211 -5.17 3.76 23.56
CA ASP A 211 -4.51 4.69 24.47
C ASP A 211 -3.58 4.04 25.49
N LYS A 212 -2.75 4.89 26.09
CA LYS A 212 -1.69 4.55 27.05
C LYS A 212 -2.27 4.03 28.37
N SER A 213 -2.54 2.73 28.44
CA SER A 213 -2.63 2.02 29.73
C SER A 213 -1.28 1.43 30.18
N ARG A 214 -0.26 1.46 29.31
CA ARG A 214 1.13 1.03 29.56
C ARG A 214 2.11 1.88 28.75
N PRO A 215 3.42 1.92 29.12
CA PRO A 215 4.46 2.54 28.29
C PRO A 215 4.52 1.88 26.91
N ARG A 216 4.85 2.66 25.86
CA ARG A 216 5.11 2.11 24.53
C ARG A 216 6.42 1.35 24.52
N HIS A 217 6.51 0.34 23.65
CA HIS A 217 7.67 -0.53 23.56
C HIS A 217 8.48 -0.22 22.30
N GLU A 218 9.72 0.23 22.49
CA GLU A 218 10.68 0.35 21.39
C GLU A 218 11.16 -1.03 20.93
N LEU A 219 11.23 -1.21 19.61
CA LEU A 219 11.87 -2.36 19.00
C LEU A 219 13.39 -2.21 19.14
N LYS A 220 13.98 -3.03 20.01
CA LYS A 220 15.43 -2.98 20.28
C LYS A 220 16.31 -3.22 19.04
N ARG A 221 15.78 -3.93 18.03
CA ARG A 221 16.52 -4.41 16.86
C ARG A 221 16.24 -3.63 15.58
N PHE A 222 15.26 -2.73 15.55
CA PHE A 222 14.80 -2.13 14.29
C PHE A 222 14.91 -0.61 14.34
N THR A 223 15.41 -0.04 13.26
CA THR A 223 15.54 1.41 13.13
C THR A 223 14.21 2.06 12.76
N HIS A 224 14.08 3.37 12.98
CA HIS A 224 12.91 4.13 12.58
C HIS A 224 12.77 4.22 11.05
N TYR A 225 13.87 4.04 10.31
CA TYR A 225 13.86 3.92 8.85
C TYR A 225 12.89 2.82 8.36
N LEU A 226 12.79 1.69 9.07
CA LEU A 226 11.88 0.61 8.70
C LEU A 226 10.42 1.08 8.56
N MET A 227 9.96 1.95 9.48
CA MET A 227 8.60 2.51 9.44
C MET A 227 8.42 3.41 8.22
N PHE A 228 9.37 4.33 7.98
CA PHE A 228 9.27 5.30 6.90
C PHE A 228 9.46 4.69 5.50
N PHE A 229 10.23 3.60 5.37
CA PHE A 229 10.26 2.82 4.13
C PHE A 229 8.93 2.12 3.89
N GLY A 230 8.29 1.60 4.95
CA GLY A 230 6.93 1.07 4.87
C GLY A 230 5.90 2.12 4.44
N GLN A 231 6.05 3.37 4.90
CA GLN A 231 5.23 4.50 4.43
C GLN A 231 5.45 4.76 2.93
N MET A 232 6.71 4.89 2.50
CA MET A 232 7.05 5.08 1.08
C MET A 232 6.43 3.99 0.18
N LEU A 233 6.58 2.73 0.58
CA LEU A 233 6.01 1.59 -0.14
C LEU A 233 4.47 1.61 -0.14
N SER A 234 3.84 2.07 0.94
CA SER A 234 2.38 2.27 0.95
C SER A 234 1.97 3.39 0.00
N HIS A 235 2.77 4.45 -0.12
CA HIS A 235 2.45 5.57 -1.00
C HIS A 235 2.57 5.17 -2.48
N ASP A 236 3.50 4.28 -2.81
CA ASP A 236 3.66 3.70 -4.16
C ASP A 236 2.48 2.83 -4.61
N LEU A 237 1.73 2.26 -3.67
CA LEU A 237 0.69 1.27 -3.95
C LEU A 237 -0.74 1.81 -3.85
N GLN A 238 -0.94 2.88 -3.09
CA GLN A 238 -2.28 3.29 -2.70
C GLN A 238 -2.37 4.72 -2.18
N GLU A 239 -3.44 5.40 -2.58
CA GLU A 239 -3.97 6.58 -1.90
C GLU A 239 -5.49 6.54 -1.79
N ASN A 240 -5.98 7.16 -0.72
CA ASN A 240 -7.40 7.38 -0.54
C ASN A 240 -7.87 8.66 -1.25
N VAL A 241 -8.66 8.50 -2.30
CA VAL A 241 -9.46 9.60 -2.86
C VAL A 241 -10.62 9.90 -1.92
N LYS A 242 -10.75 11.15 -1.47
CA LYS A 242 -11.87 11.60 -0.63
C LYS A 242 -12.99 12.12 -1.53
N SER A 243 -14.22 12.03 -1.05
CA SER A 243 -15.31 12.76 -1.68
C SER A 243 -15.17 14.25 -1.43
N GLU A 244 -15.46 15.02 -2.48
CA GLU A 244 -15.36 16.47 -2.56
C GLU A 244 -16.73 17.10 -2.88
N THR A 245 -16.80 18.42 -2.76
CA THR A 245 -17.94 19.19 -3.29
C THR A 245 -17.98 19.10 -4.82
N PRO A 246 -19.11 19.45 -5.47
CA PRO A 246 -19.18 19.53 -6.94
C PRO A 246 -18.14 20.48 -7.57
N ASP A 247 -17.62 21.44 -6.81
CA ASP A 247 -16.60 22.40 -7.24
C ASP A 247 -15.16 21.91 -6.97
N GLY A 248 -14.98 20.68 -6.47
CA GLY A 248 -13.66 20.09 -6.18
C GLY A 248 -13.02 20.61 -4.88
N GLU A 249 -13.84 21.01 -3.90
CA GLU A 249 -13.36 21.43 -2.59
C GLU A 249 -13.52 20.33 -1.54
N ASP A 250 -12.61 20.32 -0.56
CA ASP A 250 -12.68 19.43 0.59
C ASP A 250 -13.99 19.62 1.37
N LEU A 251 -14.67 18.51 1.69
CA LEU A 251 -15.90 18.54 2.47
C LEU A 251 -15.64 18.89 3.96
N ASP A 252 -16.07 20.08 4.39
CA ASP A 252 -16.26 20.43 5.81
C ASP A 252 -17.49 19.72 6.44
N CYS A 253 -17.30 18.46 6.86
CA CYS A 253 -18.33 17.64 7.49
C CYS A 253 -18.68 18.04 8.92
N CYS A 254 -17.92 18.95 9.54
CA CYS A 254 -18.20 19.44 10.88
C CYS A 254 -18.96 20.78 10.88
N GLY A 255 -18.86 21.56 9.80
CA GLY A 255 -19.59 22.79 9.59
C GLY A 255 -20.62 22.68 8.46
N ILE A 256 -20.34 23.35 7.34
CA ILE A 256 -21.36 23.66 6.33
C ILE A 256 -21.87 22.44 5.56
N HIS A 257 -21.03 21.42 5.37
CA HIS A 257 -21.37 20.19 4.64
C HIS A 257 -21.87 19.07 5.56
N ARG A 258 -22.20 19.36 6.82
CA ARG A 258 -22.61 18.36 7.82
C ARG A 258 -23.78 17.46 7.37
N SER A 259 -24.65 17.96 6.51
CA SER A 259 -25.82 17.24 5.97
C SER A 259 -25.51 16.43 4.71
N ASP A 260 -24.31 16.55 4.16
CA ASP A 260 -23.88 15.81 2.98
C ASP A 260 -23.85 14.29 3.26
N PRO A 261 -24.33 13.43 2.35
CA PRO A 261 -24.27 11.98 2.50
C PRO A 261 -22.85 11.41 2.71
N ASN A 262 -21.82 12.07 2.18
CA ASN A 262 -20.41 11.73 2.38
C ASN A 262 -19.86 12.22 3.73
N CYS A 263 -20.65 12.95 4.52
CA CYS A 263 -20.31 13.46 5.86
C CYS A 263 -21.02 12.73 7.02
N ILE A 264 -21.71 11.62 6.72
CA ILE A 264 -22.42 10.81 7.73
C ILE A 264 -21.48 10.19 8.77
N MET A 265 -20.21 9.99 8.42
CA MET A 265 -19.18 9.34 9.25
C MET A 265 -18.28 10.31 10.02
N ARG A 266 -18.60 11.62 10.06
CA ARG A 266 -17.87 12.60 10.86
C ARG A 266 -17.64 12.10 12.29
N LEU A 267 -16.44 12.34 12.84
CA LEU A 267 -16.05 11.85 14.15
C LEU A 267 -16.66 12.73 15.24
N ARG A 268 -17.61 12.19 16.00
CA ARG A 268 -18.25 12.92 17.11
C ARG A 268 -17.37 12.86 18.36
N ILE A 269 -17.12 14.03 18.95
CA ILE A 269 -16.32 14.16 20.16
C ILE A 269 -17.23 14.55 21.33
N ARG A 270 -17.17 13.77 22.42
CA ARG A 270 -17.97 14.02 23.62
C ARG A 270 -17.42 15.23 24.38
N GLY A 271 -18.29 15.94 25.10
CA GLY A 271 -17.88 17.13 25.87
C GLY A 271 -16.86 16.85 26.97
N ASN A 272 -16.84 15.62 27.49
CA ASN A 272 -15.88 15.14 28.48
C ASN A 272 -14.71 14.35 27.85
N ASP A 273 -14.47 14.48 26.55
CA ASP A 273 -13.27 13.91 25.92
C ASP A 273 -12.02 14.47 26.63
N PRO A 274 -11.05 13.62 27.01
CA PRO A 274 -9.92 14.04 27.83
C PRO A 274 -8.99 15.04 27.15
N PHE A 275 -8.90 15.01 25.81
CA PHE A 275 -8.01 15.89 25.06
C PHE A 275 -8.79 17.04 24.41
N TYR A 276 -9.80 16.72 23.61
CA TYR A 276 -10.56 17.70 22.83
C TYR A 276 -11.63 18.44 23.65
N GLY A 277 -12.09 17.83 24.75
CA GLY A 277 -13.11 18.39 25.65
C GLY A 277 -12.76 19.79 26.15
N PRO A 278 -11.57 19.99 26.76
CA PRO A 278 -11.05 21.28 27.22
C PRO A 278 -10.98 22.37 26.15
N PHE A 279 -10.74 22.01 24.88
CA PHE A 279 -10.70 22.97 23.77
C PHE A 279 -12.07 23.27 23.17
N GLY A 280 -13.15 22.68 23.71
CA GLY A 280 -14.51 22.87 23.18
C GLY A 280 -14.77 22.15 21.85
N VAL A 281 -13.85 21.31 21.38
CA VAL A 281 -13.98 20.56 20.12
C VAL A 281 -15.03 19.44 20.28
N ARG A 282 -15.99 19.38 19.34
CA ARG A 282 -17.12 18.42 19.37
C ARG A 282 -17.22 17.56 18.10
N CYS A 283 -16.39 17.83 17.11
CA CYS A 283 -16.37 17.12 15.83
C CYS A 283 -14.96 17.16 15.24
N LEU A 284 -14.49 16.05 14.69
CA LEU A 284 -13.33 16.01 13.80
C LEU A 284 -13.80 15.66 12.39
N ASN A 285 -13.23 16.35 11.40
CA ASN A 285 -13.66 16.22 10.01
C ASN A 285 -13.37 14.81 9.48
N PHE A 286 -14.34 14.21 8.78
CA PHE A 286 -14.16 12.95 8.08
C PHE A 286 -15.18 12.87 6.95
N SER A 287 -14.68 12.88 5.72
CA SER A 287 -15.45 12.56 4.51
C SER A 287 -15.21 11.12 4.09
N ARG A 288 -16.26 10.52 3.52
CA ARG A 288 -16.20 9.20 2.91
C ARG A 288 -15.23 9.19 1.72
N SER A 289 -14.66 8.03 1.42
CA SER A 289 -13.82 7.83 0.24
C SER A 289 -14.65 7.89 -1.02
N GLU A 290 -14.09 8.39 -2.11
CA GLU A 290 -14.84 8.57 -3.35
C GLU A 290 -15.40 7.25 -3.88
N ALA A 291 -16.65 7.31 -4.36
CA ALA A 291 -17.37 6.12 -4.81
C ALA A 291 -17.02 5.82 -6.26
N SER A 292 -16.89 4.55 -6.60
CA SER A 292 -16.67 4.11 -7.98
C SER A 292 -17.53 2.88 -8.30
N PRO A 293 -18.01 2.71 -9.55
CA PRO A 293 -18.49 1.39 -10.00
C PRO A 293 -17.39 0.34 -9.91
N ASP A 294 -17.76 -0.94 -10.05
CA ASP A 294 -16.74 -1.95 -10.35
C ASP A 294 -16.27 -1.87 -11.83
N LEU A 295 -15.22 -2.62 -12.18
CA LEU A 295 -14.68 -2.66 -13.55
C LEU A 295 -15.67 -3.21 -14.60
N ASN A 296 -16.81 -3.78 -14.19
CA ASN A 296 -17.89 -4.21 -15.09
C ASN A 296 -19.04 -3.19 -15.10
N CYS A 297 -18.81 -1.97 -14.61
CA CYS A 297 -19.81 -0.90 -14.55
C CYS A 297 -21.04 -1.25 -13.70
N ASN A 298 -20.86 -2.07 -12.66
CA ASN A 298 -21.90 -2.36 -11.71
C ASN A 298 -21.90 -1.35 -10.55
N PHE A 299 -23.03 -0.68 -10.39
CA PHE A 299 -23.26 0.39 -9.41
C PHE A 299 -24.05 -0.08 -8.17
N LYS A 300 -24.31 -1.38 -8.02
CA LYS A 300 -25.16 -1.91 -6.94
C LYS A 300 -24.53 -1.76 -5.55
N VAL A 301 -23.22 -1.94 -5.46
CA VAL A 301 -22.47 -1.94 -4.19
C VAL A 301 -21.34 -0.95 -4.32
N ARG A 302 -21.22 -0.05 -3.34
CA ARG A 302 -20.16 0.97 -3.30
C ARG A 302 -18.78 0.29 -3.35
N GLN A 303 -18.00 0.64 -4.38
CA GLN A 303 -16.56 0.45 -4.39
C GLN A 303 -15.89 1.79 -4.17
N THR A 304 -14.58 1.75 -3.90
CA THR A 304 -13.76 2.93 -3.70
C THR A 304 -12.60 2.88 -4.67
N ILE A 305 -12.23 4.03 -5.19
CA ILE A 305 -11.13 4.22 -6.14
C ILE A 305 -9.83 4.53 -5.41
N THR A 306 -8.71 4.30 -6.08
CA THR A 306 -7.39 4.82 -5.67
C THR A 306 -6.75 5.58 -6.83
N GLU A 307 -5.98 6.62 -6.53
CA GLU A 307 -5.31 7.48 -7.52
C GLU A 307 -4.00 6.90 -8.05
N TYR A 308 -3.43 5.89 -7.41
CA TYR A 308 -2.08 5.40 -7.71
C TYR A 308 -2.12 4.05 -8.43
N THR A 309 -1.04 3.76 -9.16
CA THR A 309 -0.81 2.40 -9.66
C THR A 309 -0.78 1.42 -8.49
N MET A 310 -1.21 0.19 -8.74
CA MET A 310 -1.25 -0.86 -7.72
C MET A 310 -0.15 -1.88 -7.97
N TYR A 311 1.03 -1.38 -8.31
CA TYR A 311 2.27 -2.11 -8.55
C TYR A 311 3.38 -1.47 -7.73
N ILE A 312 4.43 -2.24 -7.41
CA ILE A 312 5.65 -1.66 -6.84
C ILE A 312 6.50 -1.19 -8.02
N ASP A 313 6.28 0.04 -8.49
CA ASP A 313 6.89 0.56 -9.71
C ASP A 313 7.46 1.98 -9.59
N GLY A 314 7.48 2.55 -8.38
CA GLY A 314 8.00 3.89 -8.13
C GLY A 314 7.06 5.00 -8.59
N SER A 315 5.77 4.72 -8.77
CA SER A 315 4.74 5.71 -9.05
C SER A 315 4.72 6.86 -8.04
N SER A 316 5.16 6.63 -6.80
CA SER A 316 5.26 7.72 -5.81
C SER A 316 6.27 8.82 -6.19
N PHE A 317 7.24 8.53 -7.07
CA PHE A 317 8.19 9.53 -7.58
C PHE A 317 8.19 9.69 -9.11
N TYR A 318 7.52 8.80 -9.85
CA TYR A 318 7.30 8.94 -11.30
C TYR A 318 5.90 9.44 -11.68
N GLY A 319 4.97 9.51 -10.72
CA GLY A 319 3.57 9.83 -10.96
C GLY A 319 2.76 8.61 -11.42
N SER A 320 1.44 8.71 -11.27
CA SER A 320 0.46 7.70 -11.70
C SER A 320 -0.45 8.20 -12.83
N ASN A 321 -0.29 9.44 -13.27
CA ASN A 321 -1.14 10.11 -14.25
C ASN A 321 -0.30 10.60 -15.43
N GLU A 322 -0.72 10.27 -16.65
CA GLU A 322 -0.05 10.71 -17.88
C GLU A 322 -0.10 12.23 -18.09
N LYS A 323 -1.06 12.93 -17.46
CA LYS A 323 -1.20 14.39 -17.57
C LYS A 323 -0.21 15.17 -16.72
N ASP A 324 0.08 14.69 -15.51
CA ASP A 324 0.95 15.37 -14.55
C ASP A 324 2.41 14.91 -14.70
N TYR A 325 2.62 13.76 -15.33
CA TYR A 325 3.92 13.18 -15.65
C TYR A 325 4.91 14.11 -16.38
N PRO A 326 4.51 14.97 -17.33
CA PRO A 326 5.43 15.90 -17.98
C PRO A 326 6.09 16.89 -17.03
N ASP A 327 5.42 17.30 -15.95
CA ASP A 327 5.98 18.26 -14.97
C ASP A 327 7.14 17.65 -14.18
N LEU A 328 7.18 16.32 -14.08
CA LEU A 328 8.22 15.57 -13.37
C LEU A 328 9.47 15.31 -14.22
N ARG A 329 9.45 15.62 -15.52
CA ARG A 329 10.56 15.35 -16.45
C ARG A 329 11.12 16.61 -17.08
N THR A 330 12.43 16.60 -17.33
CA THR A 330 13.07 17.65 -18.12
C THR A 330 12.89 17.45 -19.63
N PHE A 331 12.57 16.22 -20.05
CA PHE A 331 12.65 15.75 -21.44
C PHE A 331 14.03 15.95 -22.09
N ILE A 332 15.07 16.03 -21.26
CA ILE A 332 16.45 16.16 -21.67
C ILE A 332 17.31 15.17 -20.89
N GLY A 333 17.99 14.27 -21.61
CA GLY A 333 18.97 13.32 -21.04
C GLY A 333 18.35 12.21 -20.18
N GLY A 334 17.05 11.99 -20.30
CA GLY A 334 16.27 11.03 -19.52
C GLY A 334 16.10 11.43 -18.06
N LEU A 335 16.20 12.73 -17.72
CA LEU A 335 16.24 13.21 -16.35
C LEU A 335 14.86 13.59 -15.79
N LEU A 336 14.69 13.38 -14.49
CA LEU A 336 13.63 14.01 -13.70
C LEU A 336 13.96 15.47 -13.45
N THR A 337 12.93 16.30 -13.36
CA THR A 337 13.04 17.72 -13.00
C THR A 337 13.57 17.86 -11.57
N THR A 338 14.51 18.78 -11.37
CA THR A 338 15.14 19.04 -10.06
C THR A 338 15.35 20.52 -9.85
N GLN A 339 15.68 20.89 -8.61
CA GLN A 339 16.33 22.17 -8.30
C GLN A 339 17.68 21.93 -7.61
N ASP A 340 18.55 22.92 -7.65
CA ASP A 340 19.81 22.87 -6.90
C ASP A 340 19.55 23.16 -5.42
N HIS A 341 20.20 22.40 -4.54
CA HIS A 341 20.18 22.70 -3.12
C HIS A 341 20.81 24.09 -2.86
N PRO A 342 20.20 24.97 -2.03
CA PRO A 342 20.69 26.33 -1.79
C PRO A 342 22.14 26.41 -1.28
N HIS A 343 22.64 25.32 -0.71
CA HIS A 343 24.00 25.20 -0.18
C HIS A 343 24.97 24.40 -1.06
N GLY A 344 24.56 23.99 -2.28
CA GLY A 344 25.41 23.24 -3.22
C GLY A 344 25.57 21.75 -2.87
N GLU A 345 24.60 21.16 -2.16
CA GLU A 345 24.64 19.78 -1.64
C GLU A 345 23.86 18.80 -2.56
N GLY A 346 23.91 19.05 -3.87
CA GLY A 346 23.29 18.23 -4.91
C GLY A 346 21.85 18.62 -5.23
N GLU A 347 21.13 17.68 -5.84
CA GLU A 347 19.78 17.88 -6.35
C GLU A 347 18.72 17.76 -5.26
N LEU A 348 17.69 18.59 -5.34
CA LEU A 348 16.43 18.49 -4.62
C LEU A 348 15.28 18.26 -5.60
N MET A 349 14.15 17.75 -5.10
CA MET A 349 12.90 17.73 -5.86
C MET A 349 12.48 19.12 -6.34
N PRO A 350 11.72 19.25 -7.43
CA PRO A 350 11.29 20.55 -7.94
C PRO A 350 10.41 21.30 -6.92
N PRO A 351 10.49 22.63 -6.87
CA PRO A 351 9.66 23.42 -5.97
C PRO A 351 8.26 23.60 -6.54
N THR A 352 7.26 23.78 -5.68
CA THR A 352 5.86 24.01 -6.06
C THR A 352 5.19 25.00 -5.12
N ASP A 353 4.29 25.79 -5.70
CA ASP A 353 3.39 26.68 -4.96
C ASP A 353 1.96 26.10 -4.89
N GLU A 354 1.76 24.88 -5.38
CA GLU A 354 0.45 24.24 -5.45
C GLU A 354 -0.06 23.93 -4.03
N PRO A 355 -1.26 24.44 -3.66
CA PRO A 355 -1.84 24.17 -2.35
C PRO A 355 -2.05 22.66 -2.07
N GLU A 356 -2.24 21.87 -3.14
CA GLU A 356 -2.45 20.42 -3.09
C GLU A 356 -1.22 19.65 -2.61
N ASP A 357 -0.02 20.21 -2.76
CA ASP A 357 1.23 19.64 -2.26
C ASP A 357 1.39 19.85 -0.72
N GLY A 358 0.45 20.55 -0.09
CA GLY A 358 0.08 20.36 1.31
C GLY A 358 0.92 21.07 2.38
N CYS A 359 1.93 21.87 2.02
CA CYS A 359 2.75 22.57 3.02
C CYS A 359 2.02 23.74 3.70
N ARG A 360 2.56 24.18 4.85
CA ARG A 360 2.00 25.29 5.65
C ARG A 360 3.06 26.33 5.97
N GLU A 361 2.73 27.61 5.76
CA GLU A 361 3.50 28.79 6.20
C GLU A 361 5.02 28.55 6.26
N THR A 362 5.61 28.22 5.12
CA THR A 362 6.99 27.80 4.99
C THR A 362 7.89 28.96 4.58
N THR A 363 9.16 28.94 5.00
CA THR A 363 10.16 29.89 4.47
C THR A 363 10.52 29.55 3.03
N PHE A 364 10.48 28.26 2.69
CA PHE A 364 10.81 27.72 1.38
C PHE A 364 9.58 27.11 0.70
N LYS A 365 9.66 26.87 -0.61
CA LYS A 365 8.55 26.26 -1.36
C LYS A 365 8.34 24.80 -0.96
N CYS A 366 7.14 24.28 -1.25
CA CYS A 366 6.90 22.84 -1.18
C CYS A 366 7.77 22.08 -2.18
N PHE A 367 7.91 20.78 -1.99
CA PHE A 367 8.43 19.87 -3.01
C PHE A 367 7.31 19.25 -3.84
N HIS A 368 7.56 19.09 -5.13
CA HIS A 368 6.68 18.38 -6.05
C HIS A 368 7.27 17.01 -6.40
N SER A 369 6.41 15.99 -6.46
CA SER A 369 6.80 14.61 -6.79
C SER A 369 5.62 13.88 -7.43
N GLY A 370 5.81 12.60 -7.73
CA GLY A 370 4.74 11.72 -8.22
C GLY A 370 3.62 11.46 -7.20
N ASP A 371 3.80 11.86 -5.95
CA ASP A 371 2.88 11.67 -4.84
C ASP A 371 2.59 13.00 -4.14
N GLY A 372 1.32 13.41 -4.10
CA GLY A 372 0.88 14.67 -3.47
C GLY A 372 1.04 14.70 -1.95
N ARG A 373 1.41 13.57 -1.33
CA ARG A 373 1.68 13.47 0.11
C ARG A 373 3.17 13.64 0.44
N VAL A 374 4.03 13.92 -0.55
CA VAL A 374 5.49 14.00 -0.37
C VAL A 374 5.91 14.92 0.78
N ASN A 375 5.24 16.06 0.97
CA ASN A 375 5.59 17.05 2.00
C ASN A 375 5.10 16.70 3.41
N GLN A 376 4.48 15.54 3.64
CA GLN A 376 3.88 15.21 4.94
C GLN A 376 4.86 15.37 6.10
N GLN A 377 6.11 14.95 5.94
CA GLN A 377 7.15 15.10 6.95
C GLN A 377 8.56 14.92 6.33
N ALA A 378 9.57 15.46 7.02
CA ALA A 378 10.97 15.47 6.59
C ALA A 378 11.53 14.10 6.14
N PRO A 379 11.44 13.02 6.94
CA PRO A 379 11.80 11.66 6.51
C PRO A 379 11.21 11.14 5.19
N LEU A 380 9.96 11.48 4.83
CA LEU A 380 9.38 11.08 3.55
C LEU A 380 10.03 11.86 2.40
N ILE A 381 10.14 13.18 2.54
CA ILE A 381 10.81 14.06 1.56
C ILE A 381 12.25 13.60 1.28
N ALA A 382 13.00 13.26 2.34
CA ALA A 382 14.38 12.80 2.21
C ALA A 382 14.49 11.50 1.39
N GLN A 383 13.54 10.57 1.56
CA GLN A 383 13.49 9.34 0.78
C GLN A 383 13.02 9.55 -0.67
N HIS A 384 12.08 10.47 -0.94
CA HIS A 384 11.73 10.81 -2.33
C HIS A 384 12.95 11.42 -3.05
N THR A 385 13.66 12.33 -2.37
CA THR A 385 14.92 12.90 -2.89
C THR A 385 15.96 11.82 -3.19
N LEU A 386 16.08 10.80 -2.33
CA LEU A 386 17.00 9.67 -2.56
C LEU A 386 16.72 8.97 -3.90
N TRP A 387 15.47 8.60 -4.15
CA TRP A 387 15.09 7.84 -5.35
C TRP A 387 15.15 8.68 -6.62
N LEU A 388 14.83 9.97 -6.53
CA LEU A 388 15.05 10.94 -7.61
C LEU A 388 16.53 11.05 -7.98
N ARG A 389 17.42 11.20 -6.98
CA ARG A 389 18.88 11.25 -7.21
C ARG A 389 19.38 9.96 -7.86
N GLU A 390 18.90 8.79 -7.42
CA GLU A 390 19.30 7.50 -8.02
C GLU A 390 18.86 7.41 -9.49
N HIS A 391 17.66 7.88 -9.83
CA HIS A 391 17.21 7.93 -11.22
C HIS A 391 18.12 8.82 -12.08
N ASN A 392 18.34 10.08 -11.69
CA ASN A 392 19.17 11.01 -12.46
C ASN A 392 20.62 10.53 -12.57
N ARG A 393 21.15 9.90 -11.51
CA ARG A 393 22.48 9.27 -11.52
C ARG A 393 22.57 8.14 -12.56
N LEU A 394 21.57 7.26 -12.62
CA LEU A 394 21.53 6.16 -13.58
C LEU A 394 21.33 6.66 -15.02
N ALA A 395 20.43 7.61 -15.24
CA ALA A 395 20.19 8.22 -16.56
C ALA A 395 21.47 8.86 -17.14
N ARG A 396 22.20 9.64 -16.33
CA ARG A 396 23.51 10.22 -16.74
C ARG A 396 24.52 9.14 -17.14
N LYS A 397 24.66 8.09 -16.33
CA LYS A 397 25.60 6.99 -16.64
C LYS A 397 25.21 6.21 -17.88
N LEU A 398 23.92 5.99 -18.11
CA LEU A 398 23.42 5.37 -19.32
C LEU A 398 23.71 6.25 -20.55
N ALA A 399 23.54 7.56 -20.45
CA ALA A 399 23.85 8.49 -21.53
C ALA A 399 25.35 8.51 -21.86
N GLU A 400 26.23 8.41 -20.86
CA GLU A 400 27.68 8.29 -21.05
C GLU A 400 28.07 6.98 -21.76
N LEU A 401 27.46 5.85 -21.38
CA LEU A 401 27.75 4.53 -21.95
C LEU A 401 27.11 4.31 -23.32
N TYR A 402 25.95 4.91 -23.57
CA TYR A 402 25.15 4.75 -24.77
C TYR A 402 24.79 6.12 -25.40
N PRO A 403 25.76 6.82 -26.01
CA PRO A 403 25.55 8.19 -26.51
C PRO A 403 24.50 8.34 -27.62
N ASN A 404 24.04 7.23 -28.21
CA ASN A 404 23.03 7.20 -29.27
C ASN A 404 21.61 6.98 -28.73
N TRP A 405 21.43 6.72 -27.43
CA TRP A 405 20.10 6.59 -26.84
C TRP A 405 19.46 7.97 -26.69
N ASP A 406 18.17 8.06 -27.05
CA ASP A 406 17.39 9.28 -26.90
C ASP A 406 16.90 9.48 -25.47
N ASP A 407 16.31 10.65 -25.21
CA ASP A 407 15.77 11.03 -23.90
C ASP A 407 14.78 9.98 -23.35
N GLU A 408 13.83 9.55 -24.19
CA GLU A 408 12.79 8.62 -23.77
C GLU A 408 13.37 7.27 -23.39
N ARG A 409 14.32 6.74 -24.18
CA ARG A 409 14.98 5.49 -23.85
C ARG A 409 15.76 5.59 -22.54
N LEU A 410 16.50 6.68 -22.34
CA LEU A 410 17.29 6.91 -21.12
C LEU A 410 16.38 6.95 -19.89
N PHE A 411 15.29 7.72 -19.97
CA PHE A 411 14.30 7.81 -18.89
C PHE A 411 13.70 6.45 -18.56
N GLN A 412 13.20 5.73 -19.57
CA GLN A 412 12.48 4.47 -19.34
C GLN A 412 13.40 3.37 -18.81
N GLU A 413 14.66 3.30 -19.26
CA GLU A 413 15.63 2.34 -18.71
C GLU A 413 16.01 2.67 -17.27
N ALA A 414 16.27 3.96 -16.96
CA ALA A 414 16.55 4.39 -15.59
C ALA A 414 15.35 4.11 -14.67
N ARG A 415 14.12 4.46 -15.09
CA ARG A 415 12.87 4.15 -14.37
C ARG A 415 12.70 2.65 -14.14
N LYS A 416 12.95 1.83 -15.15
CA LYS A 416 12.81 0.37 -15.06
C LYS A 416 13.82 -0.23 -14.08
N ILE A 417 15.07 0.25 -14.09
CA ILE A 417 16.12 -0.17 -13.15
C ILE A 417 15.76 0.23 -11.72
N VAL A 418 15.36 1.48 -11.50
CA VAL A 418 14.99 1.97 -10.16
C VAL A 418 13.78 1.21 -9.59
N GLY A 419 12.73 1.01 -10.39
CA GLY A 419 11.58 0.20 -9.98
C GLY A 419 12.00 -1.23 -9.60
N ALA A 420 12.93 -1.83 -10.34
CA ALA A 420 13.48 -3.15 -10.01
C ALA A 420 14.31 -3.17 -8.72
N MET A 421 15.11 -2.13 -8.45
CA MET A 421 15.83 -1.98 -7.18
C MET A 421 14.85 -1.84 -6.00
N PHE A 422 13.81 -1.03 -6.17
CA PHE A 422 12.79 -0.81 -5.14
C PHE A 422 12.00 -2.10 -4.83
N GLN A 423 11.63 -2.86 -5.87
CA GLN A 423 11.07 -4.21 -5.73
C GLN A 423 12.06 -5.14 -5.00
N HIS A 424 13.31 -5.21 -5.44
CA HIS A 424 14.30 -6.11 -4.86
C HIS A 424 14.45 -5.87 -3.35
N ILE A 425 14.72 -4.63 -2.94
CA ILE A 425 14.85 -4.22 -1.53
C ILE A 425 13.59 -4.53 -0.74
N THR A 426 12.40 -4.32 -1.32
CA THR A 426 11.13 -4.66 -0.66
C THR A 426 11.06 -6.15 -0.32
N TYR A 427 11.40 -7.04 -1.26
CA TYR A 427 11.30 -8.49 -1.05
C TYR A 427 12.50 -9.11 -0.31
N THR A 428 13.68 -8.47 -0.29
CA THR A 428 14.88 -9.00 0.38
C THR A 428 15.18 -8.39 1.74
N GLU A 429 14.90 -7.10 1.93
CA GLU A 429 15.28 -6.37 3.16
C GLU A 429 14.07 -5.98 4.00
N TYR A 430 12.93 -5.58 3.41
CA TYR A 430 11.76 -5.10 4.16
C TYR A 430 10.82 -6.23 4.60
N LEU A 431 10.22 -6.96 3.65
CA LEU A 431 9.20 -7.96 3.94
C LEU A 431 9.62 -9.07 4.91
N PRO A 432 10.85 -9.63 4.85
CA PRO A 432 11.28 -10.63 5.83
C PRO A 432 11.22 -10.15 7.27
N LEU A 433 11.49 -8.85 7.52
CA LEU A 433 11.43 -8.29 8.87
C LEU A 433 9.99 -8.14 9.35
N ILE A 434 9.06 -7.83 8.44
CA ILE A 434 7.63 -7.68 8.77
C ILE A 434 6.98 -9.04 9.00
N LEU A 435 7.20 -9.99 8.09
CA LEU A 435 6.45 -11.25 8.00
C LEU A 435 7.11 -12.43 8.72
N GLY A 436 8.43 -12.37 8.95
CA GLY A 436 9.20 -13.52 9.43
C GLY A 436 9.45 -14.56 8.34
N ASP A 437 10.40 -15.46 8.60
CA ASP A 437 10.89 -16.40 7.59
C ASP A 437 9.82 -17.42 7.15
N ASP A 438 9.02 -17.94 8.08
CA ASP A 438 7.98 -18.93 7.80
C ASP A 438 6.92 -18.40 6.82
N ILE A 439 6.47 -17.17 7.03
CA ILE A 439 5.46 -16.54 6.17
C ILE A 439 6.06 -16.18 4.81
N MET A 440 7.31 -15.71 4.77
CA MET A 440 8.03 -15.46 3.52
C MET A 440 8.10 -16.73 2.65
N ASP A 441 8.40 -17.87 3.26
CA ASP A 441 8.52 -19.15 2.58
C ASP A 441 7.14 -19.71 2.18
N GLN A 442 6.17 -19.64 3.08
CA GLN A 442 4.80 -20.10 2.84
C GLN A 442 4.16 -19.39 1.64
N PHE A 443 4.38 -18.08 1.50
CA PHE A 443 3.87 -17.30 0.37
C PHE A 443 4.83 -17.21 -0.81
N GLN A 444 6.02 -17.84 -0.74
CA GLN A 444 7.04 -17.87 -1.78
C GLN A 444 7.49 -16.46 -2.22
N LEU A 445 7.64 -15.56 -1.24
CA LEU A 445 7.91 -14.15 -1.48
C LEU A 445 9.39 -13.88 -1.75
N ARG A 446 10.30 -14.76 -1.29
CA ARG A 446 11.73 -14.57 -1.48
C ARG A 446 12.11 -14.52 -2.96
N PRO A 447 13.00 -13.59 -3.35
CA PRO A 447 13.62 -13.64 -4.67
C PRO A 447 14.42 -14.92 -4.88
N LEU A 448 14.56 -15.30 -6.15
CA LEU A 448 15.33 -16.49 -6.52
C LEU A 448 16.84 -16.20 -6.44
N PRO A 449 17.68 -17.24 -6.33
CA PRO A 449 19.12 -17.07 -6.45
C PRO A 449 19.53 -16.42 -7.79
N LYS A 450 20.76 -15.92 -7.86
CA LYS A 450 21.36 -15.42 -9.10
C LYS A 450 21.41 -16.50 -10.19
N GLY A 451 21.38 -16.06 -11.44
CA GLY A 451 21.35 -16.96 -12.61
C GLY A 451 20.02 -17.69 -12.81
N SER A 452 18.95 -17.26 -12.12
CA SER A 452 17.61 -17.84 -12.24
C SER A 452 16.57 -16.77 -12.58
N PHE A 453 15.64 -17.13 -13.46
CA PHE A 453 14.44 -16.36 -13.72
C PHE A 453 13.29 -16.81 -12.82
N PHE A 454 12.41 -15.87 -12.51
CA PHE A 454 11.09 -16.18 -11.99
C PHE A 454 10.16 -16.48 -13.17
N GLU A 455 9.69 -17.73 -13.27
CA GLU A 455 8.73 -18.17 -14.28
C GLU A 455 7.28 -18.23 -13.75
N GLY A 456 7.05 -17.65 -12.56
CA GLY A 456 5.78 -17.74 -11.85
C GLY A 456 4.79 -16.63 -12.17
N TYR A 457 5.00 -15.80 -13.21
CA TYR A 457 3.99 -14.83 -13.62
C TYR A 457 2.72 -15.54 -14.11
N ASP A 458 1.57 -15.14 -13.57
CA ASP A 458 0.27 -15.72 -13.90
C ASP A 458 -0.71 -14.60 -14.26
N ALA A 459 -1.06 -14.52 -15.55
CA ALA A 459 -2.00 -13.54 -16.08
C ALA A 459 -3.44 -13.72 -15.55
N CYS A 460 -3.76 -14.83 -14.88
CA CYS A 460 -5.05 -15.02 -14.21
C CYS A 460 -5.07 -14.44 -12.78
N ILE A 461 -3.93 -14.02 -12.23
CA ILE A 461 -3.86 -13.39 -10.92
C ILE A 461 -4.06 -11.89 -11.05
N ASN A 462 -5.06 -11.38 -10.32
CA ASN A 462 -5.31 -9.94 -10.24
C ASN A 462 -4.42 -9.29 -9.16
N PRO A 463 -3.49 -8.39 -9.55
CA PRO A 463 -2.57 -7.71 -8.63
C PRO A 463 -3.21 -6.53 -7.89
N THR A 464 -4.37 -6.02 -8.33
CA THR A 464 -5.07 -4.85 -7.76
C THR A 464 -5.12 -4.94 -6.22
N ILE A 465 -4.87 -3.81 -5.56
CA ILE A 465 -4.91 -3.73 -4.09
C ILE A 465 -6.30 -4.10 -3.58
N ARG A 466 -6.33 -4.94 -2.54
CA ARG A 466 -7.56 -5.38 -1.88
C ARG A 466 -7.91 -4.49 -0.69
N GLN A 467 -9.18 -4.14 -0.52
CA GLN A 467 -9.63 -3.19 0.51
C GLN A 467 -9.24 -3.58 1.95
N GLY A 468 -9.17 -4.87 2.28
CA GLY A 468 -8.70 -5.32 3.60
C GLY A 468 -7.22 -4.99 3.86
N PHE A 469 -6.40 -5.01 2.81
CA PHE A 469 -5.01 -4.56 2.86
C PHE A 469 -4.94 -3.02 2.99
N PHE A 470 -5.68 -2.32 2.13
CA PHE A 470 -5.73 -0.85 2.06
C PHE A 470 -6.24 -0.16 3.34
N ALA A 471 -7.42 -0.56 3.81
CA ALA A 471 -8.11 0.13 4.88
C ALA A 471 -7.67 -0.33 6.28
N ALA A 472 -6.93 -1.43 6.39
CA ALA A 472 -6.53 -1.99 7.68
C ALA A 472 -5.11 -2.58 7.69
N ALA A 473 -4.84 -3.64 6.92
CA ALA A 473 -3.67 -4.47 7.22
C ALA A 473 -2.34 -3.73 7.02
N PHE A 474 -2.18 -2.97 5.93
CA PHE A 474 -0.95 -2.23 5.66
C PHE A 474 -0.86 -0.88 6.40
N ARG A 475 -1.80 -0.61 7.32
CA ARG A 475 -1.76 0.53 8.25
C ARG A 475 -1.07 0.20 9.57
N PHE A 476 -0.51 -1.01 9.71
CA PHE A 476 0.21 -1.44 10.92
C PHE A 476 1.39 -0.50 11.25
N GLY A 477 2.01 0.11 10.23
CA GLY A 477 3.10 1.07 10.38
C GLY A 477 2.74 2.29 11.25
N HIS A 478 1.45 2.64 11.37
CA HIS A 478 1.01 3.71 12.29
C HIS A 478 1.29 3.40 13.77
N SER A 479 1.50 2.13 14.12
CA SER A 479 1.95 1.73 15.46
C SER A 479 3.45 1.95 15.69
N MET A 480 4.22 1.96 14.60
CA MET A 480 5.69 2.03 14.61
C MET A 480 6.24 3.46 14.70
N ILE A 481 5.36 4.46 14.63
CA ILE A 481 5.68 5.89 14.66
C ILE A 481 6.18 6.33 16.05
N ASN A 482 7.32 7.03 16.09
CA ASN A 482 7.85 7.64 17.31
C ASN A 482 7.11 8.94 17.71
N ASP A 483 7.32 9.42 18.95
CA ASP A 483 6.88 10.79 19.31
C ASP A 483 7.83 11.86 18.74
N PHE A 484 9.05 11.47 18.40
CA PHE A 484 10.10 12.35 17.90
C PHE A 484 10.73 11.78 16.63
N VAL A 485 11.27 12.65 15.80
CA VAL A 485 12.13 12.31 14.66
C VAL A 485 13.53 12.83 14.94
N GLY A 486 14.52 11.96 14.78
CA GLY A 486 15.93 12.30 14.97
C GLY A 486 16.58 12.87 13.73
N PHE A 487 17.58 13.72 13.96
CA PHE A 487 18.40 14.37 12.94
C PHE A 487 19.87 14.36 13.38
N GLN A 488 20.76 13.97 12.48
CA GLN A 488 22.19 13.80 12.77
C GLN A 488 23.08 14.42 11.68
N PRO A 489 23.59 15.65 11.88
CA PRO A 489 24.61 16.22 11.02
C PRO A 489 25.93 15.43 11.10
N ALA A 490 26.81 15.60 10.12
CA ALA A 490 28.14 14.99 10.13
C ALA A 490 29.02 15.45 11.31
N SER A 491 28.74 16.61 11.90
CA SER A 491 29.44 17.11 13.10
C SER A 491 29.26 16.22 14.33
N GLY A 492 28.21 15.41 14.38
CA GLY A 492 27.86 14.61 15.56
C GLY A 492 26.79 15.24 16.46
N ASP A 493 26.31 16.46 16.17
CA ASP A 493 25.34 17.18 17.00
C ASP A 493 23.89 16.66 16.82
N TYR A 494 23.61 15.50 17.41
CA TYR A 494 22.29 14.86 17.35
C TYR A 494 21.21 15.72 18.01
N HIS A 495 20.07 15.87 17.33
CA HIS A 495 18.86 16.45 17.92
C HIS A 495 17.60 15.71 17.48
N ARG A 496 16.48 16.07 18.10
CA ARG A 496 15.16 15.46 17.87
C ARG A 496 14.06 16.51 17.96
N ASP A 497 13.15 16.49 17.00
CA ASP A 497 11.95 17.31 17.00
C ASP A 497 10.71 16.45 17.17
N ARG A 498 9.65 17.04 17.74
CA ARG A 498 8.37 16.32 17.84
C ARG A 498 7.78 16.17 16.45
N LEU A 499 7.15 15.04 16.19
CA LEU A 499 6.55 14.81 14.88
C LEU A 499 5.48 15.88 14.53
N ARG A 500 4.71 16.37 15.51
CA ARG A 500 3.72 17.43 15.26
C ARG A 500 4.33 18.74 14.74
N ASP A 501 5.59 19.02 15.08
CA ASP A 501 6.26 20.29 14.79
C ASP A 501 6.90 20.31 13.39
N ILE A 502 6.90 19.17 12.69
CA ILE A 502 7.53 18.99 11.37
C ILE A 502 6.55 18.53 10.28
N PHE A 503 5.27 18.36 10.61
CA PHE A 503 4.27 17.99 9.62
C PHE A 503 4.08 19.13 8.62
N ASN A 504 4.15 18.80 7.32
CA ASN A 504 3.91 19.74 6.23
C ASN A 504 4.87 20.95 6.23
N ILE A 505 6.08 20.78 6.78
CA ILE A 505 7.13 21.81 6.87
C ILE A 505 8.42 21.26 6.23
N PRO A 506 8.72 21.60 4.97
CA PRO A 506 9.90 21.13 4.25
C PRO A 506 11.18 21.90 4.60
N ASP A 507 11.09 23.01 5.35
CA ASP A 507 12.18 23.96 5.60
C ASP A 507 13.49 23.32 6.07
N HIS A 508 13.42 22.25 6.90
CA HIS A 508 14.61 21.53 7.37
C HIS A 508 15.46 20.97 6.22
N LEU A 509 14.83 20.58 5.11
CA LEU A 509 15.47 19.87 3.99
C LEU A 509 16.24 20.83 3.08
N TYR A 510 16.00 22.14 3.21
CA TYR A 510 16.73 23.21 2.52
C TYR A 510 17.98 23.67 3.29
N GLN A 511 18.12 23.27 4.56
CA GLN A 511 19.28 23.60 5.39
C GLN A 511 20.47 22.72 5.01
N ARG A 512 21.68 23.14 5.39
CA ARG A 512 22.90 22.33 5.21
C ARG A 512 22.73 20.94 5.82
N GLU A 513 23.07 19.92 5.03
CA GLU A 513 22.89 18.51 5.33
C GLU A 513 21.44 18.12 5.66
N GLY A 514 20.41 18.91 5.29
CA GLY A 514 19.00 18.66 5.60
C GLY A 514 18.53 17.24 5.25
N ILE A 515 18.90 16.77 4.06
CA ILE A 515 18.56 15.41 3.59
C ILE A 515 19.37 14.37 4.36
N GLU A 516 20.70 14.52 4.38
CA GLU A 516 21.63 13.58 4.97
C GLU A 516 21.35 13.41 6.47
N GLN A 517 21.17 14.50 7.21
CA GLN A 517 20.94 14.46 8.65
C GLN A 517 19.63 13.79 9.02
N THR A 518 18.59 13.97 8.21
CA THR A 518 17.31 13.26 8.35
C THR A 518 17.54 11.76 8.18
N ILE A 519 18.20 11.34 7.09
CA ILE A 519 18.48 9.94 6.80
C ILE A 519 19.35 9.29 7.89
N ARG A 520 20.39 9.98 8.38
CA ARG A 520 21.22 9.53 9.51
C ARG A 520 20.39 9.33 10.77
N GLY A 521 19.52 10.29 11.09
CA GLY A 521 18.64 10.19 12.23
C GLY A 521 17.71 8.98 12.17
N LEU A 522 17.16 8.65 11.00
CA LEU A 522 16.25 7.51 10.83
C LEU A 522 16.88 6.15 11.14
N TYR A 523 18.13 5.91 10.73
CA TYR A 523 18.81 4.64 11.00
C TYR A 523 19.53 4.60 12.36
N LEU A 524 19.63 5.75 13.05
CA LEU A 524 20.11 5.84 14.44
C LEU A 524 18.98 5.69 15.46
N GLU A 525 17.77 6.18 15.15
CA GLU A 525 16.61 6.00 16.01
C GLU A 525 16.04 4.60 15.93
N ARG A 526 15.44 4.14 17.04
CA ARG A 526 14.67 2.89 17.09
C ARG A 526 13.23 3.15 16.71
N SER A 527 12.59 2.17 16.07
CA SER A 527 11.15 2.21 15.80
C SER A 527 10.33 1.72 16.99
N GLN A 528 9.05 2.12 17.09
CA GLN A 528 8.10 1.51 18.02
C GLN A 528 7.62 0.14 17.54
N SER A 529 7.11 -0.65 18.47
CA SER A 529 6.52 -1.96 18.19
C SER A 529 5.19 -1.85 17.44
N VAL A 530 4.88 -2.90 16.68
CA VAL A 530 3.52 -3.10 16.17
C VAL A 530 2.68 -3.70 17.29
N ASP A 531 1.81 -2.89 17.87
CA ASP A 531 0.90 -3.30 18.93
C ASP A 531 -0.35 -2.41 18.91
N ARG A 532 -1.14 -2.40 20.00
CA ARG A 532 -2.32 -1.55 20.11
C ARG A 532 -2.01 -0.09 20.47
N LEU A 533 -0.83 0.25 20.97
CA LEU A 533 -0.43 1.60 21.41
C LEU A 533 0.10 2.43 20.24
N LYS A 534 -0.03 3.76 20.31
CA LYS A 534 0.40 4.68 19.24
C LYS A 534 1.02 5.95 19.81
N SER A 535 1.78 6.64 18.96
CA SER A 535 2.38 7.94 19.25
C SER A 535 1.30 8.96 19.61
N GLU A 536 1.57 9.79 20.62
CA GLU A 536 0.66 10.89 20.97
C GLU A 536 0.49 11.83 19.77
N GLU A 537 1.56 11.97 18.99
CA GLU A 537 1.68 12.87 17.86
C GLU A 537 0.68 12.55 16.74
N VAL A 538 0.24 11.28 16.61
CA VAL A 538 -0.78 10.87 15.62
C VAL A 538 -2.13 10.55 16.24
N LEU A 539 -2.18 10.43 17.57
CA LEU A 539 -3.41 10.20 18.31
C LEU A 539 -4.21 11.50 18.47
N ASN A 540 -3.57 12.60 18.82
CA ASN A 540 -4.23 13.88 19.12
C ASN A 540 -3.71 15.06 18.28
N HIS A 541 -2.51 14.91 17.70
CA HIS A 541 -1.75 16.03 17.13
C HIS A 541 -1.44 15.86 15.64
N LEU A 542 -2.17 14.96 14.96
CA LEU A 542 -1.98 14.72 13.54
C LEU A 542 -2.29 16.01 12.78
N PHE A 543 -1.30 16.55 12.06
CA PHE A 543 -1.39 17.82 11.32
C PHE A 543 -1.91 19.00 12.18
N GLU A 544 -1.54 19.04 13.47
CA GLU A 544 -1.86 20.17 14.36
C GLU A 544 -1.30 21.49 13.81
N ILE A 545 -2.07 22.58 13.87
CA ILE A 545 -1.62 23.96 13.60
C ILE A 545 -1.60 24.82 14.86
N GLY A 546 -2.43 24.44 15.84
CA GLY A 546 -2.50 25.12 17.12
C GLY A 546 -3.17 24.22 18.14
N PRO A 547 -3.15 24.62 19.42
CA PRO A 547 -3.63 23.78 20.51
C PRO A 547 -5.04 23.24 20.27
N GLY A 548 -5.15 21.92 20.20
CA GLY A 548 -6.44 21.22 20.09
C GLY A 548 -7.00 21.11 18.67
N THR A 549 -6.27 21.53 17.63
CA THR A 549 -6.70 21.42 16.23
C THR A 549 -6.25 20.13 15.55
N GLY A 550 -5.40 19.33 16.20
CA GLY A 550 -4.88 18.09 15.63
C GLY A 550 -5.97 17.04 15.43
N SER A 551 -5.78 16.17 14.42
CA SER A 551 -6.68 15.06 14.13
C SER A 551 -6.28 13.77 14.85
N ASP A 552 -7.14 12.74 14.75
CA ASP A 552 -6.92 11.42 15.35
C ASP A 552 -6.82 10.34 14.26
N LEU A 553 -5.59 9.92 13.97
CA LEU A 553 -5.28 8.96 12.90
C LEU A 553 -5.95 7.60 13.12
N ILE A 554 -6.12 7.19 14.37
CA ILE A 554 -6.58 5.85 14.72
C ILE A 554 -8.10 5.77 14.65
N SER A 555 -8.77 6.82 15.11
CA SER A 555 -10.20 7.01 14.85
C SER A 555 -10.50 7.06 13.35
N ILE A 556 -9.65 7.75 12.56
CA ILE A 556 -9.76 7.78 11.09
C ILE A 556 -9.58 6.37 10.48
N ASN A 557 -8.60 5.58 10.93
CA ASN A 557 -8.38 4.22 10.41
C ASN A 557 -9.58 3.31 10.64
N ILE A 558 -10.13 3.31 11.86
CA ILE A 558 -11.32 2.51 12.21
C ILE A 558 -12.52 2.94 11.35
N ASN A 559 -12.75 4.24 11.24
CA ASN A 559 -13.82 4.76 10.39
C ASN A 559 -13.62 4.41 8.92
N ARG A 560 -12.39 4.52 8.39
CA ARG A 560 -12.09 4.18 7.00
C ARG A 560 -12.35 2.70 6.71
N GLY A 561 -12.05 1.81 7.65
CA GLY A 561 -12.45 0.39 7.54
C GLY A 561 -13.96 0.20 7.41
N ARG A 562 -14.75 0.94 8.22
CA ARG A 562 -16.22 0.90 8.17
C ARG A 562 -16.79 1.56 6.91
N ASP A 563 -16.19 2.64 6.44
CA ASP A 563 -16.52 3.34 5.18
C ASP A 563 -16.33 2.44 3.96
N HIS A 564 -15.21 1.71 3.94
CA HIS A 564 -14.84 0.71 2.95
C HIS A 564 -15.63 -0.60 3.13
N ALA A 565 -16.43 -0.71 4.19
CA ALA A 565 -17.21 -1.89 4.54
C ALA A 565 -16.41 -3.20 4.51
N ILE A 566 -15.16 -3.16 4.98
CA ILE A 566 -14.37 -4.38 5.17
C ILE A 566 -15.03 -5.21 6.27
N PRO A 567 -15.11 -6.55 6.12
CA PRO A 567 -15.67 -7.39 7.16
C PRO A 567 -14.95 -7.27 8.51
N PRO A 568 -15.61 -7.62 9.62
CA PRO A 568 -15.00 -7.65 10.95
C PRO A 568 -13.80 -8.59 11.02
N TYR A 569 -12.97 -8.37 12.04
CA TYR A 569 -11.74 -9.11 12.31
C TYR A 569 -11.90 -10.64 12.22
N MET A 570 -12.96 -11.21 12.82
CA MET A 570 -13.19 -12.65 12.82
C MET A 570 -13.42 -13.26 11.43
N SER A 571 -13.93 -12.47 10.48
CA SER A 571 -14.11 -12.92 9.09
C SER A 571 -12.78 -13.12 8.38
N TYR A 572 -11.80 -12.26 8.64
CA TYR A 572 -10.45 -12.39 8.09
C TYR A 572 -9.68 -13.53 8.75
N ARG A 573 -9.83 -13.74 10.06
CA ARG A 573 -9.30 -14.96 10.71
C ARG A 573 -9.81 -16.22 10.04
N LYS A 574 -11.13 -16.29 9.76
CA LYS A 574 -11.73 -17.41 9.05
C LYS A 574 -11.16 -17.58 7.64
N MET A 575 -11.01 -16.49 6.88
CA MET A 575 -10.40 -16.50 5.55
C MET A 575 -8.98 -17.04 5.57
N CYS A 576 -8.21 -16.66 6.58
CA CYS A 576 -6.83 -17.11 6.80
C CYS A 576 -6.73 -18.50 7.42
N ASN A 577 -7.84 -19.23 7.60
CA ASN A 577 -7.86 -20.53 8.28
C ASN A 577 -7.26 -20.49 9.70
N LEU A 578 -7.41 -19.36 10.39
CA LEU A 578 -6.99 -19.17 11.76
C LEU A 578 -8.11 -19.56 12.73
N TYR A 579 -7.75 -19.87 13.98
CA TYR A 579 -8.72 -20.19 15.02
C TYR A 579 -9.77 -19.08 15.17
N THR A 580 -11.05 -19.45 15.21
CA THR A 580 -12.17 -18.52 15.42
C THR A 580 -12.94 -18.84 16.69
N THR A 581 -13.55 -17.82 17.28
CA THR A 581 -14.27 -17.91 18.57
C THR A 581 -15.51 -17.02 18.55
N ASN A 582 -16.44 -17.29 19.47
CA ASN A 582 -17.58 -16.43 19.80
C ASN A 582 -17.46 -15.79 21.20
N LYS A 583 -16.28 -15.86 21.82
CA LYS A 583 -16.00 -15.33 23.16
C LYS A 583 -14.66 -14.61 23.18
N PHE A 584 -14.58 -13.48 23.89
CA PHE A 584 -13.34 -12.71 24.05
C PHE A 584 -12.22 -13.54 24.69
N SER A 585 -12.54 -14.43 25.63
CA SER A 585 -11.55 -15.32 26.25
C SER A 585 -10.90 -16.32 25.27
N GLY A 586 -11.53 -16.55 24.10
CA GLY A 586 -10.99 -17.41 23.05
C GLY A 586 -10.16 -16.67 21.99
N LEU A 587 -9.84 -15.39 22.19
CA LEU A 587 -8.92 -14.64 21.34
C LEU A 587 -7.47 -15.06 21.65
N VAL A 588 -7.05 -16.18 21.07
CA VAL A 588 -5.80 -16.88 21.43
C VAL A 588 -4.53 -16.08 21.16
N ASP A 589 -4.54 -15.23 20.14
CA ASP A 589 -3.37 -14.44 19.74
C ASP A 589 -3.30 -13.07 20.44
N HIS A 590 -4.20 -12.80 21.38
CA HIS A 590 -4.20 -11.57 22.17
C HIS A 590 -3.73 -11.85 23.60
N THR A 591 -2.98 -10.93 24.19
CA THR A 591 -2.67 -11.00 25.63
C THR A 591 -3.94 -10.81 26.46
N GLN A 592 -3.93 -11.26 27.71
CA GLN A 592 -5.10 -11.19 28.60
C GLN A 592 -5.64 -9.75 28.75
N ASP A 593 -4.76 -8.76 28.91
CA ASP A 593 -5.16 -7.36 29.04
C ASP A 593 -5.85 -6.82 27.77
N VAL A 594 -5.39 -7.25 26.59
CA VAL A 594 -6.03 -6.85 25.33
C VAL A 594 -7.42 -7.47 25.20
N ARG A 595 -7.60 -8.74 25.61
CA ARG A 595 -8.92 -9.39 25.61
C ARG A 595 -9.92 -8.66 26.51
N GLU A 596 -9.45 -8.20 27.67
CA GLU A 596 -10.26 -7.42 28.62
C GLU A 596 -10.68 -6.07 28.02
N LEU A 597 -9.73 -5.31 27.47
CA LEU A 597 -10.02 -4.03 26.81
C LEU A 597 -10.99 -4.18 25.63
N LEU A 598 -10.84 -5.24 24.83
CA LEU A 598 -11.77 -5.54 23.73
C LEU A 598 -13.15 -5.93 24.24
N ALA A 599 -13.24 -6.70 25.33
CA ALA A 599 -14.52 -7.09 25.95
C ALA A 599 -15.24 -5.92 26.63
N GLU A 600 -14.51 -4.92 27.12
CA GLU A 600 -15.06 -3.68 27.69
C GLU A 600 -15.52 -2.67 26.62
N THR A 601 -15.04 -2.86 25.37
CA THR A 601 -15.28 -1.93 24.26
C THR A 601 -16.35 -2.44 23.29
N TYR A 602 -16.30 -3.72 22.95
CA TYR A 602 -17.21 -4.36 22.01
C TYR A 602 -18.15 -5.34 22.71
N ASP A 603 -19.39 -5.44 22.23
CA ASP A 603 -20.37 -6.39 22.81
C ASP A 603 -20.09 -7.84 22.40
N HIS A 604 -19.50 -8.07 21.23
CA HIS A 604 -19.20 -9.40 20.72
C HIS A 604 -17.91 -9.40 19.88
N VAL A 605 -17.17 -10.51 19.87
CA VAL A 605 -15.90 -10.64 19.09
C VAL A 605 -16.06 -10.42 17.58
N ASN A 606 -17.26 -10.67 17.04
CA ASN A 606 -17.58 -10.41 15.63
C ASN A 606 -17.85 -8.94 15.33
N ASP A 607 -17.85 -8.06 16.35
CA ASP A 607 -18.04 -6.63 16.16
C ASP A 607 -16.71 -5.88 15.97
N ILE A 608 -15.59 -6.51 16.36
CA ILE A 608 -14.23 -5.95 16.33
C ILE A 608 -13.86 -5.56 14.90
N ASP A 609 -13.54 -4.28 14.70
CA ASP A 609 -13.03 -3.77 13.43
C ASP A 609 -11.67 -4.41 13.10
N LEU A 610 -11.42 -4.74 11.82
CA LEU A 610 -10.24 -5.50 11.40
C LEU A 610 -8.93 -4.88 11.91
N PHE A 611 -8.75 -3.57 11.72
CA PHE A 611 -7.54 -2.86 12.15
C PHE A 611 -7.27 -3.04 13.65
N THR A 612 -8.27 -2.73 14.49
CA THR A 612 -8.15 -2.84 15.95
C THR A 612 -7.85 -4.27 16.40
N GLY A 613 -8.55 -5.26 15.83
CA GLY A 613 -8.33 -6.66 16.18
C GLY A 613 -6.94 -7.15 15.77
N ALA A 614 -6.56 -6.92 14.51
CA ALA A 614 -5.36 -7.50 13.92
C ALA A 614 -4.06 -6.82 14.38
N VAL A 615 -4.03 -5.49 14.57
CA VAL A 615 -2.83 -4.79 15.07
C VAL A 615 -2.53 -5.09 16.54
N SER A 616 -3.53 -5.58 17.27
CA SER A 616 -3.40 -5.90 18.70
C SER A 616 -3.00 -7.36 18.94
N GLU A 617 -2.84 -8.17 17.89
CA GLU A 617 -2.33 -9.54 18.00
C GLU A 617 -0.87 -9.55 18.46
N THR A 618 -0.48 -10.62 19.14
CA THR A 618 0.91 -10.91 19.46
C THR A 618 1.64 -11.23 18.15
N PRO A 619 2.81 -10.61 17.89
CA PRO A 619 3.60 -10.93 16.70
C PRO A 619 3.98 -12.41 16.62
N LEU A 620 4.08 -12.93 15.40
CA LEU A 620 4.66 -14.25 15.16
C LEU A 620 6.16 -14.26 15.47
N ASP A 621 6.71 -15.43 15.74
CA ASP A 621 8.15 -15.58 15.97
C ASP A 621 8.95 -15.11 14.75
N GLY A 622 9.92 -14.22 14.99
CA GLY A 622 10.73 -13.62 13.93
C GLY A 622 10.02 -12.58 13.05
N ALA A 623 8.73 -12.31 13.28
CA ALA A 623 7.95 -11.31 12.57
C ALA A 623 7.69 -10.07 13.43
N LEU A 624 7.20 -9.00 12.80
CA LEU A 624 6.70 -7.82 13.52
C LEU A 624 5.19 -7.80 13.67
N VAL A 625 4.45 -8.64 12.93
CA VAL A 625 2.98 -8.64 12.93
C VAL A 625 2.41 -9.98 13.36
N GLY A 626 1.18 -9.94 13.90
CA GLY A 626 0.43 -11.15 14.23
C GLY A 626 -0.09 -11.93 13.02
N PRO A 627 -0.62 -13.14 13.23
CA PRO A 627 -1.00 -14.07 12.16
C PRO A 627 -2.02 -13.52 11.16
N THR A 628 -2.99 -12.70 11.59
CA THR A 628 -4.00 -12.14 10.67
C THR A 628 -3.38 -11.13 9.73
N LEU A 629 -2.54 -10.22 10.25
CA LEU A 629 -1.84 -9.25 9.41
C LEU A 629 -0.84 -9.95 8.48
N ALA A 630 -0.07 -10.92 9.00
CA ALA A 630 0.87 -11.69 8.21
C ALA A 630 0.20 -12.38 7.01
N CYS A 631 -0.96 -12.99 7.22
CA CYS A 631 -1.77 -13.60 6.17
C CYS A 631 -2.21 -12.58 5.10
N ILE A 632 -2.80 -11.46 5.51
CA ILE A 632 -3.34 -10.46 4.56
C ILE A 632 -2.23 -9.80 3.76
N ILE A 633 -1.14 -9.42 4.42
CA ILE A 633 0.04 -8.82 3.79
C ILE A 633 0.69 -9.84 2.83
N GLY A 634 0.93 -11.07 3.30
CA GLY A 634 1.51 -12.13 2.47
C GLY A 634 0.67 -12.44 1.22
N LEU A 635 -0.65 -12.48 1.34
CA LEU A 635 -1.57 -12.65 0.20
C LEU A 635 -1.46 -11.50 -0.81
N GLN A 636 -1.43 -10.24 -0.35
CA GLN A 636 -1.35 -9.10 -1.26
C GLN A 636 0.01 -9.03 -1.95
N PHE A 637 1.12 -9.18 -1.22
CA PHE A 637 2.45 -9.15 -1.83
C PHE A 637 2.70 -10.34 -2.77
N LYS A 638 2.11 -11.52 -2.49
CA LYS A 638 2.13 -12.62 -3.45
C LYS A 638 1.41 -12.24 -4.75
N ALA A 639 0.26 -11.57 -4.67
CA ALA A 639 -0.45 -11.10 -5.85
C ALA A 639 0.34 -10.02 -6.62
N LEU A 640 1.01 -9.11 -5.91
CA LEU A 640 1.88 -8.09 -6.53
C LEU A 640 3.12 -8.71 -7.22
N LYS A 641 3.65 -9.82 -6.70
CA LYS A 641 4.76 -10.55 -7.32
C LYS A 641 4.32 -11.37 -8.54
N VAL A 642 3.27 -12.17 -8.38
CA VAL A 642 2.82 -13.17 -9.36
C VAL A 642 1.98 -12.54 -10.48
N GLY A 643 1.19 -11.50 -10.17
CA GLY A 643 0.29 -10.84 -11.13
C GLY A 643 0.93 -9.67 -11.89
N ASP A 644 2.22 -9.39 -11.68
CA ASP A 644 2.93 -8.29 -12.32
C ASP A 644 3.79 -8.78 -13.48
N ARG A 645 3.38 -8.48 -14.72
CA ARG A 645 4.09 -8.84 -15.96
C ARG A 645 5.54 -8.32 -15.97
N PHE A 646 5.77 -7.22 -15.28
CA PHE A 646 7.03 -6.50 -15.23
C PHE A 646 7.78 -6.70 -13.89
N TYR A 647 7.39 -7.69 -13.07
CA TYR A 647 8.17 -8.06 -11.88
C TYR A 647 9.62 -8.33 -12.28
N TYR A 648 10.58 -7.77 -11.54
CA TYR A 648 11.95 -7.64 -12.05
C TYR A 648 12.68 -8.97 -12.35
N GLU A 649 12.26 -10.09 -11.74
CA GLU A 649 12.82 -11.42 -12.01
C GLU A 649 12.12 -12.15 -13.16
N ASN A 650 11.02 -11.60 -13.68
CA ASN A 650 10.17 -12.28 -14.66
C ASN A 650 10.89 -12.44 -16.01
N ASN A 651 10.76 -13.61 -16.63
CA ASN A 651 11.30 -13.91 -17.96
C ASN A 651 10.32 -13.57 -19.08
N GLU A 652 9.69 -12.40 -19.01
CA GLU A 652 8.77 -11.96 -20.06
C GLU A 652 9.58 -11.59 -21.33
N PRO A 653 9.26 -12.16 -22.51
CA PRO A 653 10.12 -12.02 -23.70
C PRO A 653 10.41 -10.59 -24.18
N TYR A 654 9.48 -9.66 -23.99
CA TYR A 654 9.58 -8.27 -24.46
C TYR A 654 9.87 -7.28 -23.33
N ALA A 655 9.38 -7.56 -22.13
CA ALA A 655 9.40 -6.68 -20.97
C ALA A 655 10.37 -7.13 -19.87
N GLY A 656 10.86 -8.37 -19.87
CA GLY A 656 11.78 -8.90 -18.87
C GLY A 656 13.17 -8.25 -18.93
N PHE A 657 13.94 -8.45 -17.86
CA PHE A 657 15.38 -8.20 -17.87
C PHE A 657 16.12 -9.46 -18.33
N ARG A 658 17.34 -9.32 -18.87
CA ARG A 658 18.25 -10.45 -19.09
C ARG A 658 18.79 -10.95 -17.73
N LEU A 659 19.19 -12.22 -17.63
CA LEU A 659 19.81 -12.76 -16.40
C LEU A 659 20.99 -11.92 -15.92
N SER A 660 21.84 -11.46 -16.83
CA SER A 660 22.98 -10.60 -16.49
C SER A 660 22.55 -9.27 -15.87
N GLN A 661 21.41 -8.72 -16.28
CA GLN A 661 20.85 -7.49 -15.70
C GLN A 661 20.22 -7.76 -14.33
N ILE A 662 19.46 -8.86 -14.19
CA ILE A 662 18.87 -9.30 -12.91
C ILE A 662 19.96 -9.52 -11.86
N ASP A 663 21.06 -10.18 -12.22
CA ASP A 663 22.17 -10.47 -11.31
C ASP A 663 22.86 -9.20 -10.81
N GLN A 664 22.90 -8.14 -11.63
CA GLN A 664 23.34 -6.81 -11.19
C GLN A 664 22.33 -6.17 -10.24
N ILE A 665 21.03 -6.20 -10.55
CA ILE A 665 19.97 -5.65 -9.68
C ILE A 665 20.02 -6.32 -8.30
N LYS A 666 20.21 -7.64 -8.24
CA LYS A 666 20.33 -8.44 -7.02
C LYS A 666 21.54 -8.11 -6.14
N ASN A 667 22.47 -7.27 -6.60
CA ASN A 667 23.55 -6.73 -5.77
C ASN A 667 23.14 -5.50 -4.96
N THR A 668 21.96 -4.93 -5.23
CA THR A 668 21.55 -3.66 -4.65
C THR A 668 21.02 -3.86 -3.23
N THR A 669 21.54 -3.07 -2.30
CA THR A 669 20.94 -2.88 -0.97
C THR A 669 20.55 -1.42 -0.77
N LEU A 670 19.62 -1.16 0.14
CA LEU A 670 19.21 0.22 0.45
C LEU A 670 20.37 1.07 0.97
N ALA A 671 21.27 0.48 1.76
CA ALA A 671 22.48 1.15 2.22
C ALA A 671 23.37 1.65 1.05
N GLN A 672 23.48 0.87 -0.02
CA GLN A 672 24.26 1.25 -1.20
C GLN A 672 23.56 2.32 -2.04
N VAL A 673 22.23 2.26 -2.16
CA VAL A 673 21.45 3.34 -2.80
C VAL A 673 21.68 4.66 -2.05
N ILE A 674 21.61 4.64 -0.72
CA ILE A 674 21.89 5.82 0.11
C ILE A 674 23.33 6.32 -0.11
N CYS A 675 24.34 5.46 0.03
CA CYS A 675 25.73 5.86 -0.11
C CYS A 675 26.10 6.41 -1.51
N ARG A 676 25.43 5.97 -2.58
CA ARG A 676 25.69 6.46 -3.94
C ARG A 676 25.12 7.86 -4.20
N ASN A 677 24.16 8.32 -3.38
CA ASN A 677 23.39 9.54 -3.63
C ASN A 677 23.49 10.60 -2.53
N MET A 678 24.20 10.29 -1.44
CA MET A 678 24.25 11.11 -0.23
C MET A 678 25.62 11.02 0.45
N ASN A 679 26.06 12.13 1.07
CA ASN A 679 27.33 12.17 1.78
C ASN A 679 27.20 11.64 3.23
N ILE A 680 26.91 10.36 3.39
CA ILE A 680 26.62 9.77 4.71
C ILE A 680 27.87 9.47 5.55
N GLY A 681 28.98 9.10 4.92
CA GLY A 681 30.20 8.66 5.59
C GLY A 681 30.11 7.19 6.02
N LYS A 682 29.40 6.91 7.12
CA LYS A 682 29.25 5.54 7.65
C LYS A 682 27.79 5.14 7.82
N ILE A 683 27.49 3.88 7.49
CA ILE A 683 26.12 3.36 7.51
C ILE A 683 26.08 1.89 7.92
N GLN A 684 24.96 1.47 8.51
CA GLN A 684 24.68 0.05 8.79
C GLN A 684 24.48 -0.71 7.47
N LYS A 685 24.99 -1.94 7.37
CA LYS A 685 24.83 -2.79 6.16
C LYS A 685 23.38 -3.05 5.77
N ASN A 686 22.49 -3.14 6.76
CA ASN A 686 21.04 -3.14 6.57
C ASN A 686 20.48 -2.00 7.42
N VAL A 687 19.95 -0.98 6.77
CA VAL A 687 19.53 0.28 7.41
C VAL A 687 18.29 0.12 8.28
N PHE A 688 17.58 -0.99 8.17
CA PHE A 688 16.41 -1.31 8.99
C PHE A 688 16.78 -1.94 10.34
N ILE A 689 18.03 -2.40 10.52
CA ILE A 689 18.45 -3.15 11.71
C ILE A 689 19.38 -2.29 12.57
N HIS A 690 18.85 -1.92 13.75
CA HIS A 690 19.57 -1.07 14.69
C HIS A 690 20.73 -1.82 15.35
N GLY A 691 21.90 -1.18 15.38
CA GLY A 691 23.08 -1.68 16.11
C GLY A 691 23.91 -2.73 15.35
N LEU A 692 23.67 -2.89 14.04
CA LEU A 692 24.62 -3.59 13.18
C LEU A 692 25.94 -2.82 13.06
N PRO A 693 27.06 -3.51 12.78
CA PRO A 693 28.31 -2.84 12.44
C PRO A 693 28.14 -1.89 11.27
N GLU A 694 28.64 -0.67 11.44
CA GLU A 694 28.74 0.30 10.36
C GLU A 694 29.87 -0.06 9.40
N VAL A 695 29.67 0.28 8.13
CA VAL A 695 30.67 0.23 7.07
C VAL A 695 30.88 1.62 6.50
N ASP A 696 32.05 1.86 5.93
CA ASP A 696 32.30 3.09 5.18
C ASP A 696 31.51 3.05 3.87
N CYS A 697 30.83 4.15 3.53
CA CYS A 697 30.13 4.26 2.26
C CYS A 697 31.09 4.05 1.07
N ALA A 698 32.34 4.49 1.17
CA ALA A 698 33.35 4.30 0.13
C ALA A 698 33.60 2.81 -0.20
N ASP A 699 33.40 1.91 0.76
CA ASP A 699 33.64 0.47 0.59
C ASP A 699 32.46 -0.27 -0.07
N ILE A 700 31.27 0.33 -0.07
CA ILE A 700 30.03 -0.32 -0.55
C ILE A 700 29.36 0.37 -1.73
N GLN A 701 29.88 1.52 -2.18
CA GLN A 701 29.40 2.27 -3.35
C GLN A 701 29.58 1.56 -4.71
N ASN A 702 29.97 0.29 -4.72
CA ASN A 702 30.01 -0.53 -5.93
C ASN A 702 28.69 -0.41 -6.68
N ASP A 703 28.78 0.04 -7.93
CA ASP A 703 27.62 0.27 -8.75
C ASP A 703 27.21 -1.01 -9.49
N ILE A 704 25.97 -1.04 -9.98
CA ILE A 704 25.57 -2.06 -10.95
C ILE A 704 26.37 -1.88 -12.24
N ASP A 705 26.81 -2.98 -12.85
CA ASP A 705 27.48 -2.92 -14.15
C ASP A 705 26.46 -2.66 -15.26
N LEU A 706 26.33 -1.39 -15.64
CA LEU A 706 25.41 -0.94 -16.67
C LEU A 706 25.82 -1.38 -18.08
N THR A 707 27.02 -1.92 -18.30
CA THR A 707 27.42 -2.44 -19.63
C THR A 707 26.52 -3.61 -20.08
N HIS A 708 25.89 -4.30 -19.12
CA HIS A 708 24.87 -5.33 -19.38
C HIS A 708 23.55 -4.79 -19.95
N TRP A 709 23.39 -3.48 -20.14
CA TRP A 709 22.23 -2.86 -20.82
C TRP A 709 22.46 -2.58 -22.30
N ALA A 710 23.61 -2.94 -22.85
CA ALA A 710 23.91 -2.78 -24.26
C ALA A 710 22.88 -3.50 -25.12
N ASP A 711 22.50 -2.88 -26.24
CA ASP A 711 21.62 -3.54 -27.20
C ASP A 711 22.26 -4.87 -27.65
N PRO A 712 21.46 -5.94 -27.83
CA PRO A 712 21.99 -7.20 -28.33
C PRO A 712 22.74 -6.94 -29.64
N THR A 713 23.99 -7.40 -29.75
CA THR A 713 24.70 -7.38 -31.03
C THR A 713 23.86 -8.15 -32.07
N PRO A 714 23.61 -7.56 -33.25
CA PRO A 714 22.75 -8.15 -34.30
C PRO A 714 23.12 -9.58 -34.69
#